data_AF-A0A2V7Q7D7-F1
#
_entry.id   AF-A0A2V7Q7D7-F1
#
_cell.length_a   1.000
_cell.length_b   1.000
_cell.length_c   1.000
_cell.angle_alpha   90.00
_cell.angle_beta   90.00
_cell.angle_gamma   90.00
#
_symmetry.space_group_name_H-M   'P 1'
#
loop_
_entity.id
_entity.type
_entity.pdbx_description
1 polymer ?
#
loop_
_entity_poly.entity_id
_entity_poly.type
_entity_poly.pdbx_seq_one_letter_code
_entity_poly.pdbx_strand_id
1 'polypeptide(L)'
;MAVLSARRTLLVPALVIVVHTAALAQAATAPARPPAVASGATAAWTLKLTGDIRWQQVTPAGALLVSTDAALAGVDIDRGQVMWEKPELGGLPADSVRIIEGSLLVEAARPGLLVILDPVTGAVVFDSRRPGLTQIVTRRVLPQSGTLLVHGRRATGPAVVALYDLATGEQRWVNDALFEQTEPKKKGLGGLMQGLVRAASEATALEVLQAGPDMIVVHTLMGLRALDARSGAVRWSATLPTARAGNPARHVRLFPSLDKTDRIYVGFDDRLMAYRLADGQALWSKPPTIEGWVHGIVQHPNGIIILPESPPANQATGNVRIVNGVVQTGLNVARYEDGTTIADKPLRMRGTVTDALIAGGSAVLAVDAESRTFVNVLDVATATVRLKKDVKIKGQLAYAELTPGGGGGGLLYISQPDAATNAEVNVIDLASGEPKFKDAIESGKPLSSGDYNAARYSLHHAVEGTTLYVFASHDHRLYAVDRNAGTFQPLGGEIKLQGGEDPVDMEIRPAGLVLIAPQNLVVVARDGQVKQQVYYPAPQLPGLLRALYRINAVRAGLYGAAASAYGDAFAQASRNATDSTARRITGQLATAYTQGGAQLAGYSHQAAALATKRFKASLAVPGSVFMLTRAPEGNGNVLLQIDKDSGQPRSRVDLGKEREPVYAVDDVANMLFLRTASGTLVGYRL
;
A
#
# COMPACT_ATOMS: atom_id res chain seq x y z
N MET A 1 68.04 -29.06 -17.26
CA MET A 1 67.50 -29.90 -18.34
C MET A 1 66.62 -29.02 -19.23
N ALA A 2 67.00 -28.91 -20.52
CA ALA A 2 66.29 -28.38 -21.72
C ALA A 2 65.25 -27.24 -21.54
N VAL A 3 65.51 -25.94 -21.80
CA VAL A 3 65.82 -25.19 -23.08
C VAL A 3 64.58 -25.18 -24.03
N LEU A 4 63.96 -24.10 -24.56
CA LEU A 4 64.31 -22.84 -25.28
C LEU A 4 63.15 -21.80 -25.06
N SER A 5 63.24 -20.46 -24.99
CA SER A 5 63.90 -19.38 -25.76
C SER A 5 63.46 -19.15 -27.22
N ALA A 6 62.65 -18.11 -27.48
CA ALA A 6 62.73 -17.17 -28.63
C ALA A 6 61.65 -16.07 -28.46
N ARG A 7 61.97 -14.80 -28.18
CA ARG A 7 62.37 -13.66 -29.05
C ARG A 7 61.26 -13.01 -29.89
N ARG A 8 61.15 -11.69 -29.66
CA ARG A 8 60.42 -10.58 -30.29
C ARG A 8 60.35 -10.59 -31.82
N THR A 9 59.23 -10.05 -32.35
CA THR A 9 59.23 -9.08 -33.47
C THR A 9 58.04 -8.11 -33.35
N LEU A 10 58.30 -6.81 -33.60
CA LEU A 10 57.32 -5.73 -33.73
C LEU A 10 56.50 -5.84 -35.03
N LEU A 11 55.26 -5.33 -35.02
CA LEU A 11 54.67 -4.58 -36.14
C LEU A 11 53.45 -3.75 -35.64
N VAL A 12 53.55 -2.43 -35.83
CA VAL A 12 52.49 -1.40 -35.86
C VAL A 12 52.35 -1.01 -37.35
N PRO A 13 51.30 -0.34 -37.90
CA PRO A 13 49.94 0.03 -37.46
C PRO A 13 48.84 -0.43 -38.45
N ALA A 14 47.56 -0.20 -38.15
CA ALA A 14 46.57 0.25 -39.14
C ALA A 14 45.35 0.90 -38.45
N LEU A 15 45.36 2.23 -38.47
CA LEU A 15 44.20 3.08 -38.26
C LEU A 15 43.24 2.85 -39.44
N VAL A 16 42.08 2.23 -39.21
CA VAL A 16 40.95 2.29 -40.15
C VAL A 16 39.86 3.10 -39.49
N ILE A 17 39.78 4.36 -39.91
CA ILE A 17 38.60 5.20 -39.75
C ILE A 17 37.50 4.54 -40.59
N VAL A 18 36.54 3.90 -39.94
CA VAL A 18 35.26 3.60 -40.58
C VAL A 18 34.29 4.66 -40.12
N VAL A 19 34.08 5.65 -41.00
CA VAL A 19 32.91 6.51 -40.97
C VAL A 19 31.69 5.61 -41.17
N HIS A 20 30.91 5.34 -40.13
CA HIS A 20 29.54 4.91 -40.31
C HIS A 20 28.69 6.16 -40.44
N THR A 21 28.37 6.48 -41.69
CA THR A 21 27.24 7.32 -42.03
C THR A 21 26.00 6.71 -41.39
N ALA A 22 25.45 7.39 -40.39
CA ALA A 22 24.12 7.09 -39.88
C ALA A 22 23.12 7.39 -41.01
N ALA A 23 22.81 6.37 -41.80
CA ALA A 23 21.62 6.38 -42.61
C ALA A 23 20.43 6.38 -41.64
N LEU A 24 19.68 7.48 -41.61
CA LEU A 24 18.34 7.55 -41.04
C LEU A 24 17.45 6.57 -41.81
N ALA A 25 17.51 5.30 -41.44
CA ALA A 25 16.49 4.34 -41.82
C ALA A 25 15.22 4.73 -41.07
N GLN A 26 14.21 5.16 -41.82
CA GLN A 26 12.84 5.24 -41.32
C GLN A 26 12.50 3.90 -40.67
N ALA A 27 12.25 3.93 -39.37
CA ALA A 27 11.80 2.78 -38.61
C ALA A 27 10.44 2.35 -39.17
N ALA A 28 10.45 1.36 -40.07
CA ALA A 28 9.26 0.61 -40.40
C ALA A 28 8.83 -0.10 -39.12
N THR A 29 7.63 0.22 -38.63
CA THR A 29 6.97 -0.50 -37.54
C THR A 29 6.96 -1.98 -37.88
N ALA A 30 7.60 -2.81 -37.04
CA ALA A 30 7.49 -4.26 -37.16
C ALA A 30 5.99 -4.63 -37.09
N PRO A 31 5.43 -5.30 -38.10
CA PRO A 31 4.03 -5.68 -38.08
C PRO A 31 3.79 -6.65 -36.91
N ALA A 32 2.69 -6.45 -36.18
CA ALA A 32 2.26 -7.36 -35.14
C ALA A 32 2.15 -8.77 -35.73
N ARG A 33 2.87 -9.73 -35.11
CA ARG A 33 2.80 -11.14 -35.54
C ARG A 33 1.38 -11.65 -35.26
N PRO A 34 0.74 -12.37 -36.19
CA PRO A 34 -0.57 -12.97 -35.92
C PRO A 34 -0.49 -13.88 -34.68
N PRO A 35 -1.49 -13.86 -33.79
CA PRO A 35 -1.42 -14.55 -32.53
C PRO A 35 -1.30 -16.07 -32.76
N ALA A 36 -0.33 -16.71 -32.10
CA ALA A 36 -0.27 -18.16 -32.04
C ALA A 36 -1.53 -18.70 -31.35
N VAL A 37 -2.02 -19.87 -31.78
CA VAL A 37 -3.21 -20.49 -31.18
C VAL A 37 -2.80 -21.12 -29.84
N ALA A 38 -3.31 -20.57 -28.74
CA ALA A 38 -3.10 -21.17 -27.43
C ALA A 38 -3.84 -22.51 -27.32
N SER A 39 -3.26 -23.48 -26.64
CA SER A 39 -3.96 -24.70 -26.23
C SER A 39 -5.07 -24.37 -25.23
N GLY A 40 -6.26 -24.97 -25.42
CA GLY A 40 -7.36 -24.84 -24.48
C GLY A 40 -6.98 -25.41 -23.11
N ALA A 41 -7.20 -24.63 -22.06
CA ALA A 41 -7.00 -25.08 -20.69
C ALA A 41 -8.02 -26.18 -20.37
N THR A 42 -7.55 -27.27 -19.80
CA THR A 42 -8.43 -28.37 -19.37
C THR A 42 -9.02 -28.07 -18.01
N ALA A 43 -10.30 -28.38 -17.82
CA ALA A 43 -10.94 -28.28 -16.51
C ALA A 43 -10.19 -29.15 -15.49
N ALA A 44 -9.70 -28.54 -14.42
CA ALA A 44 -9.08 -29.25 -13.31
C ALA A 44 -10.14 -29.92 -12.42
N TRP A 45 -11.29 -29.27 -12.24
CA TRP A 45 -12.42 -29.78 -11.47
C TRP A 45 -13.73 -29.08 -11.86
N THR A 46 -14.86 -29.71 -11.54
CA THR A 46 -16.21 -29.14 -11.66
C THR A 46 -16.95 -29.34 -10.35
N LEU A 47 -17.62 -28.29 -9.88
CA LEU A 47 -18.36 -28.26 -8.61
C LEU A 47 -19.78 -27.77 -8.85
N LYS A 48 -20.76 -28.48 -8.26
CA LYS A 48 -22.15 -28.03 -8.18
C LYS A 48 -22.43 -27.49 -6.78
N LEU A 49 -22.90 -26.25 -6.71
CA LEU A 49 -23.29 -25.54 -5.50
C LEU A 49 -24.81 -25.48 -5.37
N THR A 50 -25.27 -25.27 -4.14
CA THR A 50 -26.68 -25.01 -3.84
C THR A 50 -27.02 -23.56 -4.20
N GLY A 51 -28.05 -23.38 -5.04
CA GLY A 51 -28.50 -22.07 -5.50
C GLY A 51 -27.68 -21.49 -6.65
N ASP A 52 -28.16 -20.38 -7.21
CA ASP A 52 -27.49 -19.68 -8.31
C ASP A 52 -26.28 -18.89 -7.83
N ILE A 53 -25.16 -19.00 -8.54
CA ILE A 53 -23.94 -18.25 -8.23
C ILE A 53 -24.14 -16.78 -8.66
N ARG A 54 -24.08 -15.88 -7.67
CA ARG A 54 -24.18 -14.42 -7.85
C ARG A 54 -22.82 -13.81 -8.13
N TRP A 55 -21.82 -14.17 -7.35
CA TRP A 55 -20.45 -13.70 -7.51
C TRP A 55 -19.47 -14.64 -6.84
N GLN A 56 -18.21 -14.49 -7.20
CA GLN A 56 -17.09 -15.23 -6.65
C GLN A 56 -15.86 -14.33 -6.52
N GLN A 57 -15.01 -14.60 -5.52
CA GLN A 57 -13.80 -13.83 -5.25
C GLN A 57 -12.75 -14.69 -4.54
N VAL A 58 -11.52 -14.62 -5.03
CA VAL A 58 -10.36 -15.23 -4.38
C VAL A 58 -9.94 -14.35 -3.21
N THR A 59 -9.67 -14.95 -2.07
CA THR A 59 -9.15 -14.24 -0.89
C THR A 59 -7.62 -14.24 -0.87
N PRO A 60 -6.97 -13.31 -0.14
CA PRO A 60 -5.52 -13.33 0.05
C PRO A 60 -5.00 -14.70 0.56
N ALA A 61 -5.76 -15.35 1.44
CA ALA A 61 -5.44 -16.67 1.99
C ALA A 61 -5.60 -17.83 0.98
N GLY A 62 -6.19 -17.60 -0.20
CA GLY A 62 -6.33 -18.58 -1.27
C GLY A 62 -7.58 -19.45 -1.22
N ALA A 63 -8.57 -19.08 -0.40
CA ALA A 63 -9.91 -19.64 -0.53
C ALA A 63 -10.70 -18.87 -1.60
N LEU A 64 -11.53 -19.58 -2.36
CA LEU A 64 -12.50 -18.97 -3.26
C LEU A 64 -13.83 -18.80 -2.51
N LEU A 65 -14.21 -17.56 -2.23
CA LEU A 65 -15.55 -17.25 -1.74
C LEU A 65 -16.52 -17.28 -2.91
N VAL A 66 -17.64 -17.94 -2.71
CA VAL A 66 -18.74 -17.99 -3.67
C VAL A 66 -20.03 -17.62 -2.96
N SER A 67 -20.68 -16.53 -3.40
CA SER A 67 -22.02 -16.17 -2.94
C SER A 67 -23.03 -16.75 -3.90
N THR A 68 -23.94 -17.54 -3.36
CA THR A 68 -25.13 -18.01 -4.05
C THR A 68 -26.39 -17.38 -3.47
N ASP A 69 -27.52 -17.55 -4.13
CA ASP A 69 -28.83 -17.19 -3.61
C ASP A 69 -29.14 -17.88 -2.26
N ALA A 70 -28.53 -19.05 -2.00
CA ALA A 70 -28.79 -19.87 -0.83
C ALA A 70 -27.78 -19.69 0.31
N ALA A 71 -26.51 -19.43 0.03
CA ALA A 71 -25.45 -19.37 1.04
C ALA A 71 -24.23 -18.54 0.59
N LEU A 72 -23.38 -18.18 1.55
CA LEU A 72 -21.97 -17.87 1.29
C LEU A 72 -21.14 -19.14 1.52
N ALA A 73 -20.32 -19.53 0.56
CA ALA A 73 -19.49 -20.72 0.63
C ALA A 73 -18.01 -20.40 0.46
N GLY A 74 -17.14 -21.18 1.11
CA GLY A 74 -15.71 -21.21 0.85
C GLY A 74 -15.32 -22.48 0.12
N VAL A 75 -14.64 -22.33 -1.01
CA VAL A 75 -14.23 -23.42 -1.90
C VAL A 75 -12.71 -23.54 -1.91
N ASP A 76 -12.20 -24.77 -1.73
CA ASP A 76 -10.79 -25.12 -1.93
C ASP A 76 -10.46 -25.03 -3.43
N ILE A 77 -9.52 -24.15 -3.77
CA ILE A 77 -9.18 -23.84 -5.17
C ILE A 77 -8.46 -24.98 -5.88
N ASP A 78 -7.75 -25.84 -5.16
CA ASP A 78 -6.95 -26.91 -5.74
C ASP A 78 -7.83 -28.13 -6.06
N ARG A 79 -8.81 -28.43 -5.20
CA ARG A 79 -9.66 -29.63 -5.28
C ARG A 79 -11.07 -29.36 -5.83
N GLY A 80 -11.53 -28.11 -5.83
CA GLY A 80 -12.91 -27.78 -6.21
C GLY A 80 -13.94 -28.30 -5.23
N GLN A 81 -13.62 -28.29 -3.92
CA GLN A 81 -14.48 -28.82 -2.87
C GLN A 81 -15.01 -27.69 -1.98
N VAL A 82 -16.28 -27.77 -1.61
CA VAL A 82 -16.86 -26.88 -0.61
C VAL A 82 -16.28 -27.23 0.75
N MET A 83 -15.57 -26.29 1.36
CA MET A 83 -14.98 -26.46 2.69
C MET A 83 -15.98 -26.09 3.80
N TRP A 84 -16.84 -25.11 3.53
CA TRP A 84 -17.86 -24.64 4.45
C TRP A 84 -18.94 -23.86 3.70
N GLU A 85 -20.15 -23.82 4.27
CA GLU A 85 -21.28 -23.00 3.80
C GLU A 85 -21.94 -22.28 5.00
N LYS A 86 -22.48 -21.08 4.75
CA LYS A 86 -23.24 -20.28 5.71
C LYS A 86 -24.55 -19.79 5.09
N PRO A 87 -25.65 -20.54 5.25
CA PRO A 87 -26.96 -20.17 4.70
C PRO A 87 -27.48 -18.83 5.21
N GLU A 88 -27.14 -18.44 6.45
CA GLU A 88 -27.50 -17.15 7.04
C GLU A 88 -26.89 -15.94 6.32
N LEU A 89 -25.85 -16.19 5.51
CA LEU A 89 -25.18 -15.22 4.64
C LEU A 89 -25.57 -15.37 3.16
N GLY A 90 -26.61 -16.15 2.87
CA GLY A 90 -27.13 -16.35 1.52
C GLY A 90 -27.56 -15.05 0.86
N GLY A 91 -27.21 -14.93 -0.43
CA GLY A 91 -27.61 -13.83 -1.28
C GLY A 91 -26.92 -12.49 -1.00
N LEU A 92 -25.85 -12.46 -0.19
CA LEU A 92 -25.11 -11.22 0.03
C LEU A 92 -24.53 -10.66 -1.27
N PRO A 93 -24.67 -9.35 -1.54
CA PRO A 93 -23.97 -8.70 -2.64
C PRO A 93 -22.47 -8.57 -2.34
N ALA A 94 -21.65 -8.42 -3.37
CA ALA A 94 -20.19 -8.45 -3.24
C ALA A 94 -19.62 -7.32 -2.37
N ASP A 95 -20.27 -6.16 -2.33
CA ASP A 95 -19.88 -5.01 -1.51
C ASP A 95 -20.15 -5.20 0.00
N SER A 96 -20.97 -6.19 0.35
CA SER A 96 -21.30 -6.60 1.71
C SER A 96 -20.35 -7.65 2.28
N VAL A 97 -19.41 -8.16 1.46
CA VAL A 97 -18.36 -9.08 1.88
C VAL A 97 -17.00 -8.44 1.59
N ARG A 98 -16.21 -8.16 2.63
CA ARG A 98 -14.95 -7.42 2.50
C ARG A 98 -13.83 -8.11 3.24
N ILE A 99 -12.64 -8.12 2.64
CA ILE A 99 -11.42 -8.45 3.37
C ILE A 99 -11.21 -7.37 4.43
N ILE A 100 -10.94 -7.75 5.67
CA ILE A 100 -10.53 -6.79 6.69
C ILE A 100 -9.10 -6.37 6.38
N GLU A 101 -8.89 -5.07 6.20
CA GLU A 101 -7.61 -4.49 5.81
C GLU A 101 -6.46 -4.92 6.74
N GLY A 102 -5.31 -5.25 6.15
CA GLY A 102 -4.14 -5.75 6.88
C GLY A 102 -4.33 -7.11 7.54
N SER A 103 -5.28 -7.93 7.06
CA SER A 103 -5.63 -9.21 7.67
C SER A 103 -6.05 -10.27 6.64
N LEU A 104 -6.09 -11.55 7.05
CA LEU A 104 -6.64 -12.65 6.25
C LEU A 104 -8.15 -12.87 6.46
N LEU A 105 -8.80 -12.11 7.34
CA LEU A 105 -10.22 -12.31 7.69
C LEU A 105 -11.15 -11.66 6.69
N VAL A 106 -12.37 -12.18 6.67
CA VAL A 106 -13.47 -11.63 5.89
C VAL A 106 -14.58 -11.18 6.82
N GLU A 107 -15.07 -9.98 6.60
CA GLU A 107 -16.32 -9.52 7.14
C GLU A 107 -17.45 -9.74 6.12
N ALA A 108 -18.56 -10.29 6.60
CA ALA A 108 -19.83 -10.35 5.90
C ALA A 108 -20.88 -9.61 6.74
N ALA A 109 -21.50 -8.59 6.14
CA ALA A 109 -22.42 -7.70 6.86
C ALA A 109 -23.76 -7.53 6.12
N ARG A 110 -24.82 -7.35 6.91
CA ARG A 110 -26.15 -6.89 6.45
C ARG A 110 -26.81 -6.12 7.61
N PRO A 111 -27.93 -5.42 7.40
CA PRO A 111 -28.59 -4.70 8.49
C PRO A 111 -28.82 -5.60 9.71
N GLY A 112 -28.27 -5.21 10.86
CA GLY A 112 -28.40 -5.94 12.14
C GLY A 112 -27.50 -7.16 12.32
N LEU A 113 -26.65 -7.51 11.35
CA LEU A 113 -25.74 -8.65 11.44
C LEU A 113 -24.37 -8.32 10.85
N LEU A 114 -23.33 -8.57 11.63
CA LEU A 114 -21.94 -8.56 11.17
C LEU A 114 -21.27 -9.84 11.65
N VAL A 115 -20.71 -10.59 10.70
CA VAL A 115 -19.94 -11.81 10.95
C VAL A 115 -18.53 -11.59 10.42
N ILE A 116 -17.52 -11.91 11.24
CA ILE A 116 -16.13 -11.98 10.82
C ILE A 116 -15.70 -13.44 10.89
N LEU A 117 -15.12 -13.94 9.81
CA LEU A 117 -14.75 -15.34 9.67
C LEU A 117 -13.40 -15.51 8.97
N ASP A 118 -12.75 -16.64 9.24
CA ASP A 118 -11.64 -17.14 8.44
C ASP A 118 -12.20 -17.69 7.11
N PRO A 119 -11.81 -17.13 5.95
CA PRO A 119 -12.35 -17.56 4.67
C PRO A 119 -11.91 -18.96 4.24
N VAL A 120 -10.84 -19.50 4.81
CA VAL A 120 -10.33 -20.83 4.49
C VAL A 120 -11.14 -21.89 5.21
N THR A 121 -11.31 -21.74 6.52
CA THR A 121 -11.94 -22.76 7.39
C THR A 121 -13.42 -22.52 7.62
N GLY A 122 -13.91 -21.30 7.39
CA GLY A 122 -15.30 -20.91 7.69
C GLY A 122 -15.54 -20.70 9.19
N ALA A 123 -14.50 -20.80 10.02
CA ALA A 123 -14.58 -20.55 11.44
C ALA A 123 -15.01 -19.09 11.68
N VAL A 124 -16.07 -18.93 12.48
CA VAL A 124 -16.57 -17.60 12.84
C VAL A 124 -15.74 -17.07 13.99
N VAL A 125 -14.97 -16.03 13.71
CA VAL A 125 -14.15 -15.31 14.70
C VAL A 125 -15.02 -14.37 15.54
N PHE A 126 -16.00 -13.73 14.91
CA PHE A 126 -16.92 -12.82 15.58
C PHE A 126 -18.31 -12.86 14.95
N ASP A 127 -19.33 -12.77 15.80
CA ASP A 127 -20.74 -12.65 15.41
C ASP A 127 -21.39 -11.60 16.31
N SER A 128 -21.88 -10.52 15.71
CA SER A 128 -22.46 -9.37 16.43
C SER A 128 -23.62 -9.74 17.34
N ARG A 129 -24.33 -10.84 17.06
CA ARG A 129 -25.47 -11.31 17.84
C ARG A 129 -25.06 -11.85 19.21
N ARG A 130 -23.88 -12.45 19.33
CA ARG A 130 -23.39 -13.07 20.58
C ARG A 130 -23.28 -12.05 21.73
N PRO A 131 -22.58 -10.91 21.57
CA PRO A 131 -22.55 -9.86 22.58
C PRO A 131 -23.78 -8.92 22.56
N GLY A 132 -24.75 -9.16 21.66
CA GLY A 132 -25.95 -8.32 21.50
C GLY A 132 -25.65 -6.94 20.92
N LEU A 133 -24.62 -6.81 20.09
CA LEU A 133 -24.19 -5.54 19.51
C LEU A 133 -25.10 -5.16 18.33
N THR A 134 -25.75 -4.00 18.44
CA THR A 134 -26.59 -3.41 17.39
C THR A 134 -25.82 -2.43 16.52
N GLN A 135 -24.72 -1.88 17.05
CA GLN A 135 -23.81 -1.00 16.33
C GLN A 135 -22.37 -1.41 16.62
N ILE A 136 -21.58 -1.62 15.58
CA ILE A 136 -20.14 -1.87 15.70
C ILE A 136 -19.41 -0.60 15.29
N VAL A 137 -18.52 -0.15 16.15
CA VAL A 137 -17.83 1.15 16.04
C VAL A 137 -16.36 0.94 15.70
N THR A 138 -15.69 -0.03 16.32
CA THR A 138 -14.29 -0.36 16.03
C THR A 138 -14.12 -1.85 15.82
N ARG A 139 -13.31 -2.18 14.82
CA ARG A 139 -12.85 -3.54 14.51
C ARG A 139 -11.37 -3.42 14.16
N ARG A 140 -10.50 -3.98 14.99
CA ARG A 140 -9.06 -3.91 14.81
C ARG A 140 -8.45 -5.28 15.00
N VAL A 141 -7.90 -5.83 13.92
CA VAL A 141 -7.04 -7.01 14.01
C VAL A 141 -5.74 -6.57 14.70
N LEU A 142 -5.35 -7.32 15.72
CA LEU A 142 -4.16 -7.10 16.55
C LEU A 142 -3.21 -8.28 16.28
N PRO A 143 -2.35 -8.12 15.27
CA PRO A 143 -1.72 -9.28 14.68
C PRO A 143 -0.66 -9.92 15.59
N GLN A 144 0.04 -9.15 16.43
CA GLN A 144 1.11 -9.69 17.30
C GLN A 144 0.56 -10.59 18.42
N SER A 145 -0.71 -10.44 18.79
CA SER A 145 -1.38 -11.27 19.81
C SER A 145 -2.31 -12.31 19.20
N GLY A 146 -2.51 -12.28 17.87
CA GLY A 146 -3.46 -13.14 17.20
C GLY A 146 -4.90 -12.90 17.65
N THR A 147 -5.31 -11.64 17.84
CA THR A 147 -6.64 -11.31 18.35
C THR A 147 -7.37 -10.26 17.52
N LEU A 148 -8.69 -10.22 17.61
CA LEU A 148 -9.55 -9.17 17.07
C LEU A 148 -10.15 -8.36 18.22
N LEU A 149 -9.88 -7.06 18.26
CA LEU A 149 -10.57 -6.13 19.15
C LEU A 149 -11.83 -5.58 18.47
N VAL A 150 -12.96 -5.73 19.14
CA VAL A 150 -14.26 -5.20 18.71
C VAL A 150 -14.78 -4.25 19.78
N HIS A 151 -15.19 -3.06 19.34
CA HIS A 151 -15.93 -2.10 20.16
C HIS A 151 -17.29 -1.85 19.51
N GLY A 152 -18.36 -1.92 20.31
CA GLY A 152 -19.70 -1.62 19.84
C GLY A 152 -20.69 -1.31 20.96
N ARG A 153 -21.91 -0.92 20.54
CA ARG A 153 -23.04 -0.61 21.42
C ARG A 153 -24.10 -1.69 21.33
N ARG A 154 -24.71 -1.99 22.47
CA ARG A 154 -25.89 -2.84 22.59
C ARG A 154 -27.15 -2.00 22.44
N ALA A 155 -28.29 -2.66 22.24
CA ALA A 155 -29.61 -1.98 22.29
C ALA A 155 -29.86 -1.33 23.66
N THR A 156 -29.43 -1.98 24.74
CA THR A 156 -29.51 -1.51 26.12
C THR A 156 -28.22 -1.84 26.88
N GLY A 157 -27.87 -1.01 27.85
CA GLY A 157 -26.64 -1.17 28.64
C GLY A 157 -25.40 -0.45 28.07
N PRO A 158 -24.24 -0.59 28.73
CA PRO A 158 -23.01 0.08 28.33
C PRO A 158 -22.45 -0.45 27.00
N ALA A 159 -21.66 0.38 26.33
CA ALA A 159 -20.82 -0.07 25.23
C ALA A 159 -19.81 -1.12 25.71
N VAL A 160 -19.40 -1.98 24.77
CA VAL A 160 -18.53 -3.12 25.03
C VAL A 160 -17.27 -2.98 24.22
N VAL A 161 -16.13 -3.22 24.86
CA VAL A 161 -14.91 -3.61 24.18
C VAL A 161 -14.64 -5.08 24.47
N ALA A 162 -14.47 -5.88 23.43
CA ALA A 162 -14.27 -7.30 23.53
C ALA A 162 -13.07 -7.72 22.69
N LEU A 163 -12.37 -8.75 23.15
CA LEU A 163 -11.25 -9.33 22.43
C LEU A 163 -11.56 -10.78 22.10
N TYR A 164 -11.36 -11.13 20.84
CA TYR A 164 -11.59 -12.47 20.31
C TYR A 164 -10.27 -13.06 19.84
N ASP A 165 -10.08 -14.34 20.10
CA ASP A 165 -8.97 -15.10 19.54
C ASP A 165 -9.19 -15.36 18.04
N LEU A 166 -8.19 -15.09 17.20
CA LEU A 166 -8.33 -15.22 15.76
C LEU A 166 -8.36 -16.69 15.29
N ALA A 167 -7.76 -17.61 16.03
CA ALA A 167 -7.63 -19.01 15.63
C ALA A 167 -8.90 -19.81 15.98
N THR A 168 -9.44 -19.55 17.17
CA THR A 168 -10.57 -20.29 17.75
C THR A 168 -11.89 -19.54 17.62
N GLY A 169 -11.86 -18.22 17.48
CA GLY A 169 -13.05 -17.37 17.56
C GLY A 169 -13.65 -17.27 18.96
N GLU A 170 -12.94 -17.77 19.98
CA GLU A 170 -13.36 -17.66 21.36
C GLU A 170 -13.20 -16.23 21.85
N GLN A 171 -14.21 -15.77 22.61
CA GLN A 171 -14.12 -14.50 23.30
C GLN A 171 -13.16 -14.65 24.48
N ARG A 172 -11.99 -13.99 24.41
CA ARG A 172 -11.01 -14.02 25.49
C ARG A 172 -11.49 -13.22 26.69
N TRP A 173 -12.04 -12.03 26.44
CA TRP A 173 -12.61 -11.18 27.49
C TRP A 173 -13.57 -10.15 26.91
N VAL A 174 -14.37 -9.57 27.80
CA VAL A 174 -15.26 -8.44 27.58
C VAL A 174 -14.99 -7.41 28.67
N ASN A 175 -14.93 -6.15 28.28
CA ASN A 175 -14.80 -5.00 29.16
C ASN A 175 -15.91 -4.00 28.82
N ASP A 176 -16.86 -3.86 29.75
CA ASP A 176 -17.96 -2.88 29.72
C ASP A 176 -17.70 -1.67 30.65
N ALA A 177 -16.57 -1.67 31.35
CA ALA A 177 -16.14 -0.62 32.25
C ALA A 177 -15.14 0.37 31.63
N LEU A 178 -14.68 0.16 30.38
CA LEU A 178 -13.65 0.99 29.75
C LEU A 178 -14.01 2.48 29.71
N PHE A 179 -15.30 2.78 29.55
CA PHE A 179 -15.86 4.13 29.47
C PHE A 179 -16.41 4.64 30.81
N GLU A 180 -16.21 3.88 31.90
CA GLU A 180 -16.54 4.36 33.23
C GLU A 180 -15.60 5.48 33.65
N GLN A 181 -16.17 6.46 34.35
CA GLN A 181 -15.41 7.60 34.81
C GLN A 181 -14.67 7.24 36.10
N THR A 182 -13.38 7.53 36.11
CA THR A 182 -12.53 7.40 37.30
C THR A 182 -12.66 8.63 38.22
N GLU A 183 -13.16 9.76 37.71
CA GLU A 183 -13.44 10.95 38.52
C GLU A 183 -14.73 10.80 39.35
N PRO A 184 -14.82 11.46 40.53
CA PRO A 184 -16.06 11.52 41.30
C PRO A 184 -17.21 12.07 40.46
N LYS A 185 -18.40 11.48 40.61
CA LYS A 185 -19.63 11.96 39.95
C LYS A 185 -19.88 13.42 40.32
N LYS A 186 -19.87 14.31 39.34
CA LYS A 186 -20.25 15.72 39.52
C LYS A 186 -21.77 15.82 39.59
N LYS A 187 -22.27 16.77 40.39
CA LYS A 187 -23.72 17.07 40.48
C LYS A 187 -24.13 18.13 39.46
N GLY A 188 -25.42 18.18 39.12
CA GLY A 188 -25.99 19.20 38.23
C GLY A 188 -25.38 19.20 36.82
N LEU A 189 -25.12 20.39 36.26
CA LEU A 189 -24.59 20.57 34.90
C LEU A 189 -23.27 19.83 34.66
N GLY A 190 -22.40 19.75 35.68
CA GLY A 190 -21.15 19.00 35.57
C GLY A 190 -21.35 17.50 35.39
N GLY A 191 -22.37 16.93 36.05
CA GLY A 191 -22.78 15.53 35.88
C GLY A 191 -23.38 15.25 34.51
N LEU A 192 -24.18 16.20 33.99
CA LEU A 192 -24.72 16.11 32.62
C LEU A 192 -23.60 16.12 31.57
N MET A 193 -22.65 17.05 31.68
CA MET A 193 -21.50 17.12 30.78
C MET A 193 -20.64 15.85 30.84
N GLN A 194 -20.41 15.32 32.05
CA GLN A 194 -19.76 14.03 32.23
C GLN A 194 -20.50 12.91 31.48
N GLY A 195 -21.82 12.81 31.62
CA GLY A 195 -22.63 11.83 30.90
C GLY A 195 -22.54 11.96 29.37
N LEU A 196 -22.54 13.19 28.84
CA LEU A 196 -22.40 13.45 27.41
C LEU A 196 -21.04 13.05 26.86
N VAL A 197 -19.94 13.35 27.57
CA VAL A 197 -18.59 12.93 27.16
C VAL A 197 -18.48 11.41 27.13
N ARG A 198 -19.06 10.71 28.13
CA ARG A 198 -19.11 9.24 28.14
C ARG A 198 -19.87 8.71 26.92
N ALA A 199 -21.10 9.18 26.68
CA ALA A 199 -21.92 8.73 25.57
C ALA A 199 -21.25 8.99 24.20
N ALA A 200 -20.59 10.14 24.04
CA ALA A 200 -19.81 10.45 22.85
C ALA A 200 -18.61 9.50 22.71
N SER A 201 -17.91 9.20 23.81
CA SER A 201 -16.78 8.28 23.80
C SER A 201 -17.18 6.86 23.41
N GLU A 202 -18.32 6.37 23.91
CA GLU A 202 -18.91 5.07 23.57
C GLU A 202 -19.35 4.98 22.10
N ALA A 203 -19.59 6.11 21.44
CA ALA A 203 -20.00 6.16 20.03
C ALA A 203 -18.84 6.46 19.07
N THR A 204 -17.64 6.75 19.59
CA THR A 204 -16.47 7.15 18.80
C THR A 204 -15.56 5.95 18.55
N ALA A 205 -15.03 5.84 17.33
CA ALA A 205 -14.03 4.82 17.02
C ALA A 205 -12.80 5.00 17.90
N LEU A 206 -12.33 3.89 18.49
CA LEU A 206 -11.12 3.89 19.29
C LEU A 206 -9.92 3.96 18.35
N GLU A 207 -8.95 4.81 18.71
CA GLU A 207 -7.60 4.63 18.18
C GLU A 207 -6.90 3.57 19.00
N VAL A 208 -6.40 2.54 18.30
CA VAL A 208 -5.91 1.31 18.90
C VAL A 208 -4.49 1.03 18.45
N LEU A 209 -3.60 0.89 19.41
CA LEU A 209 -2.23 0.47 19.22
C LEU A 209 -1.95 -0.82 19.98
N GLN A 210 -1.44 -1.82 19.27
CA GLN A 210 -0.84 -2.99 19.90
C GLN A 210 0.61 -2.67 20.30
N ALA A 211 0.87 -2.67 21.60
CA ALA A 211 2.18 -2.40 22.16
C ALA A 211 2.82 -3.71 22.64
N GLY A 212 3.27 -4.52 21.69
CA GLY A 212 3.71 -5.89 21.96
C GLY A 212 2.55 -6.88 22.13
N PRO A 213 2.82 -8.14 22.47
CA PRO A 213 1.79 -9.18 22.57
C PRO A 213 0.87 -9.03 23.79
N ASP A 214 1.33 -8.32 24.83
CA ASP A 214 0.69 -8.33 26.15
C ASP A 214 -0.10 -7.06 26.47
N MET A 215 -0.06 -6.04 25.62
CA MET A 215 -0.65 -4.74 25.90
C MET A 215 -1.33 -4.12 24.68
N ILE A 216 -2.52 -3.58 24.93
CA ILE A 216 -3.30 -2.83 23.94
C ILE A 216 -3.52 -1.44 24.51
N VAL A 217 -3.02 -0.42 23.83
CA VAL A 217 -3.27 0.97 24.22
C VAL A 217 -4.39 1.51 23.33
N VAL A 218 -5.41 2.06 23.97
CA VAL A 218 -6.52 2.73 23.29
C VAL A 218 -6.65 4.17 23.75
N HIS A 219 -7.10 5.03 22.84
CA HIS A 219 -7.57 6.36 23.19
C HIS A 219 -9.10 6.39 23.24
N THR A 220 -9.64 6.84 24.36
CA THR A 220 -11.05 7.23 24.51
C THR A 220 -11.12 8.76 24.59
N LEU A 221 -12.30 9.37 24.47
CA LEU A 221 -12.42 10.83 24.69
C LEU A 221 -12.10 11.27 26.14
N MET A 222 -11.81 10.31 27.02
CA MET A 222 -11.46 10.49 28.42
C MET A 222 -9.95 10.30 28.69
N GLY A 223 -9.15 9.98 27.66
CA GLY A 223 -7.70 9.81 27.74
C GLY A 223 -7.21 8.45 27.25
N LEU A 224 -5.97 8.13 27.58
CA LEU A 224 -5.34 6.84 27.26
C LEU A 224 -5.75 5.77 28.28
N ARG A 225 -5.95 4.56 27.77
CA ARG A 225 -6.16 3.34 28.55
C ARG A 225 -5.25 2.26 27.99
N ALA A 226 -4.36 1.73 28.82
CA ALA A 226 -3.64 0.51 28.47
C ALA A 226 -4.33 -0.69 29.09
N LEU A 227 -4.66 -1.65 28.24
CA LEU A 227 -5.33 -2.88 28.60
C LEU A 227 -4.31 -4.02 28.61
N ASP A 228 -4.41 -4.87 29.61
CA ASP A 228 -3.80 -6.18 29.60
C ASP A 228 -4.44 -7.00 28.48
N ALA A 229 -3.66 -7.45 27.50
CA ALA A 229 -4.20 -8.15 26.34
C ALA A 229 -4.84 -9.51 26.70
N ARG A 230 -4.47 -10.12 27.84
CA ARG A 230 -4.98 -11.43 28.27
C ARG A 230 -6.31 -11.34 29.01
N SER A 231 -6.52 -10.28 29.80
CA SER A 231 -7.68 -10.14 30.70
C SER A 231 -8.60 -8.97 30.37
N GLY A 232 -8.14 -8.00 29.56
CA GLY A 232 -8.88 -6.76 29.27
C GLY A 232 -8.87 -5.76 30.42
N ALA A 233 -8.20 -6.05 31.53
CA ALA A 233 -8.09 -5.16 32.66
C ALA A 233 -7.27 -3.91 32.29
N VAL A 234 -7.71 -2.75 32.77
CA VAL A 234 -6.94 -1.50 32.63
C VAL A 234 -5.70 -1.60 33.53
N ARG A 235 -4.52 -1.69 32.93
CA ARG A 235 -3.23 -1.69 33.64
C ARG A 235 -2.86 -0.29 34.12
N TRP A 236 -3.06 0.69 33.25
CA TRP A 236 -2.82 2.09 33.58
C TRP A 236 -3.70 3.00 32.73
N SER A 237 -3.83 4.24 33.19
CA SER A 237 -4.55 5.32 32.54
C SER A 237 -3.68 6.57 32.52
N ALA A 238 -3.70 7.32 31.43
CA ALA A 238 -2.97 8.57 31.32
C ALA A 238 -3.82 9.64 30.64
N THR A 239 -3.67 10.87 31.08
CA THR A 239 -4.31 12.05 30.47
C THR A 239 -3.37 12.70 29.46
N LEU A 240 -3.90 13.22 28.36
CA LEU A 240 -3.10 14.00 27.41
C LEU A 240 -2.97 15.45 27.90
N PRO A 241 -1.77 16.06 27.89
CA PRO A 241 -1.56 17.44 28.34
C PRO A 241 -2.05 18.44 27.29
N THR A 242 -3.37 18.63 27.25
CA THR A 242 -4.05 19.60 26.37
C THR A 242 -3.82 21.05 26.83
N ALA A 243 -4.11 22.01 25.96
CA ALA A 243 -3.90 23.44 26.26
C ALA A 243 -4.75 23.96 27.43
N ARG A 244 -5.92 23.35 27.67
CA ARG A 244 -6.80 23.64 28.81
C ARG A 244 -7.10 22.34 29.53
N ALA A 245 -6.69 22.25 30.80
CA ALA A 245 -6.93 21.08 31.63
C ALA A 245 -8.43 20.70 31.62
N GLY A 246 -8.72 19.43 31.36
CA GLY A 246 -10.08 18.89 31.30
C GLY A 246 -10.75 18.93 29.91
N ASN A 247 -10.17 19.60 28.90
CA ASN A 247 -10.66 19.48 27.53
C ASN A 247 -10.22 18.14 26.92
N PRO A 248 -11.11 17.44 26.19
CA PRO A 248 -10.73 16.23 25.47
C PRO A 248 -9.78 16.61 24.34
N ALA A 249 -8.70 15.84 24.22
CA ALA A 249 -7.79 15.96 23.09
C ALA A 249 -8.48 15.56 21.79
N ARG A 250 -8.13 16.22 20.69
CA ARG A 250 -8.65 15.90 19.35
C ARG A 250 -7.50 15.45 18.45
N HIS A 251 -7.86 14.90 17.29
CA HIS A 251 -6.90 14.43 16.29
C HIS A 251 -5.84 13.48 16.88
N VAL A 252 -6.28 12.60 17.79
CA VAL A 252 -5.34 11.72 18.49
C VAL A 252 -4.86 10.61 17.54
N ARG A 253 -3.56 10.33 17.58
CA ARG A 253 -2.90 9.26 16.84
C ARG A 253 -1.92 8.57 17.76
N LEU A 254 -1.94 7.23 17.74
CA LEU A 254 -1.03 6.39 18.51
C LEU A 254 0.03 5.82 17.58
N PHE A 255 1.30 6.01 17.93
CA PHE A 255 2.43 5.55 17.14
C PHE A 255 3.30 4.59 17.97
N PRO A 256 3.63 3.39 17.45
CA PRO A 256 4.61 2.53 18.09
C PRO A 256 5.99 3.18 18.02
N SER A 257 6.84 2.97 19.01
CA SER A 257 8.27 3.28 18.84
C SER A 257 8.95 2.18 18.04
N LEU A 258 9.81 2.57 17.09
CA LEU A 258 10.57 1.62 16.28
C LEU A 258 11.83 1.12 17.00
N ASP A 259 12.56 2.02 17.67
CA ASP A 259 13.87 1.70 18.27
C ASP A 259 13.82 1.59 19.81
N LYS A 260 12.90 2.30 20.48
CA LYS A 260 12.77 2.33 21.95
C LYS A 260 11.49 1.61 22.39
N THR A 261 11.55 0.30 22.58
CA THR A 261 10.37 -0.54 22.87
C THR A 261 9.74 -0.30 24.25
N ASP A 262 10.30 0.58 25.07
CA ASP A 262 9.80 0.94 26.41
C ASP A 262 8.69 2.02 26.37
N ARG A 263 8.36 2.55 25.19
CA ARG A 263 7.47 3.71 25.04
C ARG A 263 6.62 3.66 23.78
N ILE A 264 5.60 4.52 23.79
CA ILE A 264 4.80 4.89 22.63
C ILE A 264 4.79 6.41 22.45
N TYR A 265 4.50 6.86 21.23
CA TYR A 265 4.26 8.27 20.95
C TYR A 265 2.79 8.51 20.68
N VAL A 266 2.29 9.64 21.17
CA VAL A 266 0.90 10.05 21.02
C VAL A 266 0.89 11.46 20.44
N GLY A 267 0.43 11.56 19.19
CA GLY A 267 0.10 12.83 18.56
C GLY A 267 -1.31 13.24 18.94
N PHE A 268 -1.53 14.51 19.25
CA PHE A 268 -2.84 15.06 19.54
C PHE A 268 -2.82 16.57 19.36
N ASP A 269 -3.84 17.11 18.70
CA ASP A 269 -3.88 18.53 18.33
C ASP A 269 -2.53 18.98 17.74
N ASP A 270 -1.85 19.94 18.35
CA ASP A 270 -0.57 20.50 17.91
C ASP A 270 0.66 19.89 18.62
N ARG A 271 0.52 18.73 19.27
CA ARG A 271 1.50 18.17 20.22
C ARG A 271 1.84 16.73 19.96
N LEU A 272 3.09 16.38 20.29
CA LEU A 272 3.55 15.00 20.41
C LEU A 272 3.95 14.74 21.86
N MET A 273 3.61 13.59 22.43
CA MET A 273 4.07 13.16 23.77
C MET A 273 4.54 11.72 23.75
N ALA A 274 5.56 11.40 24.55
CA ALA A 274 5.98 10.04 24.81
C ALA A 274 5.46 9.54 26.16
N TYR A 275 4.91 8.32 26.17
CA TYR A 275 4.47 7.64 27.39
C TYR A 275 5.22 6.32 27.54
N ARG A 276 5.68 6.05 28.77
CA ARG A 276 6.29 4.78 29.12
C ARG A 276 5.22 3.70 29.08
N LEU A 277 5.53 2.59 28.44
CA LEU A 277 4.59 1.48 28.31
C LEU A 277 4.32 0.76 29.62
N ALA A 278 5.28 0.72 30.54
CA ALA A 278 5.14 -0.02 31.79
C ALA A 278 4.01 0.50 32.69
N ASP A 279 3.85 1.82 32.77
CA ASP A 279 3.03 2.49 33.79
C ASP A 279 2.21 3.69 33.26
N GLY A 280 2.36 4.03 31.97
CA GLY A 280 1.69 5.19 31.38
C GLY A 280 2.29 6.53 31.82
N GLN A 281 3.47 6.54 32.45
CA GLN A 281 4.13 7.77 32.87
C GLN A 281 4.53 8.59 31.63
N ALA A 282 4.18 9.88 31.61
CA ALA A 282 4.71 10.81 30.62
C ALA A 282 6.24 10.89 30.76
N LEU A 283 6.96 10.61 29.68
CA LEU A 283 8.43 10.58 29.67
C LEU A 283 9.04 11.96 29.47
N TRP A 284 8.30 12.87 28.87
CA TRP A 284 8.73 14.24 28.62
C TRP A 284 8.02 15.19 29.58
N SER A 285 8.76 16.17 30.11
CA SER A 285 8.21 17.16 31.04
C SER A 285 7.18 18.07 30.36
N LYS A 286 7.34 18.31 29.06
CA LYS A 286 6.41 19.09 28.23
C LYS A 286 6.40 18.52 26.80
N PRO A 287 5.23 18.45 26.14
CA PRO A 287 5.19 18.04 24.74
C PRO A 287 5.87 19.08 23.85
N PRO A 288 6.69 18.69 22.85
CA PRO A 288 6.99 19.55 21.72
C PRO A 288 5.69 19.93 21.00
N THR A 289 5.66 21.16 20.51
CA THR A 289 4.53 21.72 19.75
C THR A 289 4.93 21.98 18.32
N ILE A 290 3.99 21.82 17.40
CA ILE A 290 4.08 22.24 16.00
C ILE A 290 3.08 23.38 15.75
N GLU A 291 3.14 24.00 14.57
CA GLU A 291 2.04 24.85 14.09
C GLU A 291 1.20 24.01 13.11
N GLY A 292 -0.06 23.75 13.44
CA GLY A 292 -0.93 22.79 12.75
C GLY A 292 -1.31 21.59 13.64
N TRP A 293 -1.87 20.54 13.05
CA TRP A 293 -2.21 19.30 13.75
C TRP A 293 -1.19 18.19 13.50
N VAL A 294 -0.93 17.33 14.49
CA VAL A 294 -0.07 16.16 14.30
C VAL A 294 -0.89 15.06 13.63
N HIS A 295 -0.64 14.83 12.34
CA HIS A 295 -1.29 13.72 11.63
C HIS A 295 -0.39 12.48 11.51
N GLY A 296 0.93 12.67 11.57
CA GLY A 296 1.92 11.60 11.45
C GLY A 296 3.27 11.93 12.09
N ILE A 297 4.11 10.90 12.22
CA ILE A 297 5.51 11.04 12.61
C ILE A 297 6.41 10.17 11.73
N VAL A 298 7.64 10.61 11.49
CA VAL A 298 8.70 9.79 10.90
C VAL A 298 9.85 9.68 11.91
N GLN A 299 10.08 8.46 12.40
CA GLN A 299 11.17 8.15 13.33
C GLN A 299 12.48 7.98 12.55
N HIS A 300 13.41 8.90 12.78
CA HIS A 300 14.76 8.93 12.21
C HIS A 300 15.79 8.74 13.34
N PRO A 301 16.99 8.16 13.11
CA PRO A 301 17.99 8.00 14.18
C PRO A 301 18.35 9.30 14.92
N ASN A 302 18.37 10.43 14.20
CA ASN A 302 18.67 11.75 14.76
C ASN A 302 17.47 12.48 15.40
N GLY A 303 16.25 11.92 15.37
CA GLY A 303 15.08 12.54 15.98
C GLY A 303 13.75 12.10 15.36
N ILE A 304 12.65 12.60 15.92
CA ILE A 304 11.29 12.32 15.43
C ILE A 304 10.82 13.51 14.62
N ILE A 305 10.65 13.34 13.31
CA ILE A 305 10.04 14.35 12.45
C ILE A 305 8.54 14.34 12.73
N ILE A 306 7.99 15.46 13.19
CA ILE A 306 6.55 15.62 13.46
C ILE A 306 5.91 16.24 12.22
N LEU A 307 4.95 15.53 11.60
CA LEU A 307 4.33 15.97 10.35
C LEU A 307 3.10 16.84 10.66
N PRO A 308 3.14 18.15 10.35
CA PRO A 308 1.99 19.02 10.58
C PRO A 308 0.96 18.95 9.44
N GLU A 309 -0.32 18.91 9.81
CA GLU A 309 -1.48 19.08 8.95
C GLU A 309 -2.06 20.48 9.13
N SER A 310 -2.36 21.13 8.00
CA SER A 310 -3.08 22.40 7.98
C SER A 310 -4.53 22.19 8.44
N PRO A 311 -4.95 22.74 9.59
CA PRO A 311 -6.36 22.74 9.96
C PRO A 311 -7.22 23.47 8.91
N PRO A 312 -8.49 23.09 8.71
CA PRO A 312 -9.45 23.89 7.96
C PRO A 312 -9.46 25.34 8.48
N ALA A 313 -9.62 26.33 7.59
CA ALA A 313 -9.49 27.75 7.97
C ALA A 313 -10.41 28.18 9.14
N ASN A 314 -11.61 27.58 9.24
CA ASN A 314 -12.56 27.82 10.33
C ASN A 314 -12.24 27.09 11.64
N GLN A 315 -11.28 26.16 11.60
CA GLN A 315 -10.76 25.39 12.73
C GLN A 315 -9.28 25.70 12.99
N ALA A 316 -8.72 26.64 12.22
CA ALA A 316 -7.34 27.06 12.34
C ALA A 316 -7.07 27.51 13.77
N THR A 317 -6.13 26.85 14.40
CA THR A 317 -5.66 27.18 15.73
C THR A 317 -4.95 28.54 15.70
N GLY A 318 -5.00 29.32 16.78
CA GLY A 318 -4.38 30.65 16.82
C GLY A 318 -2.84 30.67 16.67
N ASN A 319 -2.20 29.50 16.54
CA ASN A 319 -0.75 29.33 16.35
C ASN A 319 -0.34 29.18 14.87
N VAL A 320 -1.27 29.09 13.91
CA VAL A 320 -0.94 29.04 12.48
C VAL A 320 -1.13 30.41 11.81
N ARG A 321 -0.32 30.70 10.79
CA ARG A 321 -0.46 31.92 9.98
C ARG A 321 -1.19 31.61 8.68
N ILE A 322 -2.07 32.51 8.25
CA ILE A 322 -2.69 32.41 6.92
C ILE A 322 -2.03 33.45 6.02
N VAL A 323 -1.43 33.01 4.92
CA VAL A 323 -0.83 33.88 3.91
C VAL A 323 -1.46 33.56 2.57
N ASN A 324 -2.07 34.56 1.92
CA ASN A 324 -2.75 34.40 0.64
C ASN A 324 -3.78 33.25 0.63
N GLY A 325 -4.52 33.09 1.73
CA GLY A 325 -5.51 32.02 1.88
C GLY A 325 -4.94 30.64 2.21
N VAL A 326 -3.62 30.50 2.33
CA VAL A 326 -2.95 29.23 2.67
C VAL A 326 -2.51 29.23 4.13
N VAL A 327 -2.94 28.21 4.86
CA VAL A 327 -2.45 27.94 6.22
C VAL A 327 -0.99 27.52 6.15
N GLN A 328 -0.13 28.26 6.81
CA GLN A 328 1.29 27.97 6.96
C GLN A 328 1.46 27.15 8.23
N THR A 329 2.07 25.97 8.09
CA THR A 329 2.35 25.08 9.21
C THR A 329 3.81 25.22 9.66
N GLY A 330 4.13 24.59 10.79
CA GLY A 330 5.44 24.66 11.43
C GLY A 330 5.88 23.26 11.83
N LEU A 331 6.81 22.69 11.08
CA LEU A 331 7.38 21.37 11.35
C LEU A 331 8.43 21.46 12.44
N ASN A 332 8.47 20.46 13.33
CA ASN A 332 9.54 20.30 14.31
C ASN A 332 10.12 18.88 14.27
N VAL A 333 11.38 18.78 14.68
CA VAL A 333 12.03 17.50 14.97
C VAL A 333 12.24 17.41 16.47
N ALA A 334 11.65 16.42 17.12
CA ALA A 334 11.79 16.20 18.56
C ALA A 334 12.94 15.22 18.87
N ARG A 335 13.64 15.47 19.98
CA ARG A 335 14.59 14.50 20.56
C ARG A 335 13.84 13.39 21.27
N TYR A 336 14.40 12.19 21.21
CA TYR A 336 13.80 11.01 21.84
C TYR A 336 13.87 11.07 23.37
N GLU A 337 14.92 11.70 23.90
CA GLU A 337 15.31 11.69 25.30
C GLU A 337 14.29 12.45 26.16
N ASP A 338 13.97 13.67 25.76
CA ASP A 338 13.21 14.63 26.57
C ASP A 338 12.11 15.37 25.80
N GLY A 339 11.95 15.10 24.50
CA GLY A 339 10.95 15.74 23.66
C GLY A 339 11.29 17.17 23.26
N THR A 340 12.47 17.69 23.63
CA THR A 340 12.91 19.03 23.19
C THR A 340 13.05 19.08 21.68
N THR A 341 12.73 20.22 21.08
CA THR A 341 12.86 20.41 19.63
C THR A 341 14.31 20.65 19.25
N ILE A 342 14.74 20.13 18.10
CA ILE A 342 16.12 20.32 17.59
C ILE A 342 16.38 21.77 17.23
N ALA A 343 15.41 22.41 16.58
CA ALA A 343 15.42 23.84 16.32
C ALA A 343 14.65 24.61 17.41
N ASP A 344 15.09 25.84 17.70
CA ASP A 344 14.41 26.74 18.65
C ASP A 344 13.04 27.21 18.14
N LYS A 345 12.86 27.23 16.81
CA LYS A 345 11.62 27.65 16.14
C LYS A 345 11.20 26.57 15.15
N PRO A 346 9.89 26.30 15.02
CA PRO A 346 9.40 25.42 13.97
C PRO A 346 9.86 25.87 12.59
N LEU A 347 10.22 24.90 11.75
CA LEU A 347 10.48 25.11 10.34
C LEU A 347 9.16 25.44 9.64
N ARG A 348 9.06 26.67 9.14
CA ARG A 348 7.85 27.12 8.47
C ARG A 348 7.68 26.42 7.13
N MET A 349 6.55 25.74 6.97
CA MET A 349 6.15 25.06 5.75
C MET A 349 4.97 25.78 5.10
N ARG A 350 4.88 25.70 3.78
CA ARG A 350 3.81 26.38 3.04
C ARG A 350 2.41 25.82 3.32
N GLY A 351 2.28 24.58 3.77
CA GLY A 351 1.00 23.90 3.95
C GLY A 351 1.14 22.59 4.75
N THR A 352 0.29 21.61 4.48
CA THR A 352 0.35 20.29 5.15
C THR A 352 1.60 19.54 4.70
N VAL A 353 2.44 19.09 5.62
CA VAL A 353 3.53 18.17 5.27
C VAL A 353 2.94 16.78 5.18
N THR A 354 2.70 16.28 3.97
CA THR A 354 2.00 15.01 3.73
C THR A 354 2.90 13.80 3.96
N ASP A 355 4.19 13.93 3.70
CA ASP A 355 5.17 12.85 3.86
C ASP A 355 6.59 13.37 4.13
N ALA A 356 7.44 12.50 4.68
CA ALA A 356 8.86 12.72 4.86
C ALA A 356 9.64 11.44 4.49
N LEU A 357 10.04 11.33 3.22
CA LEU A 357 10.76 10.18 2.68
C LEU A 357 12.22 10.21 3.14
N ILE A 358 12.64 9.14 3.80
CA ILE A 358 13.98 9.02 4.35
C ILE A 358 15.05 8.92 3.25
N ALA A 359 16.10 9.75 3.34
CA ALA A 359 17.26 9.72 2.46
C ALA A 359 18.55 9.95 3.29
N GLY A 360 19.16 8.87 3.78
CA GLY A 360 20.35 8.92 4.62
C GLY A 360 20.10 9.58 5.97
N GLY A 361 20.89 10.62 6.29
CA GLY A 361 20.69 11.49 7.45
C GLY A 361 19.64 12.60 7.24
N SER A 362 19.00 12.61 6.07
CA SER A 362 18.00 13.60 5.67
C SER A 362 16.63 12.95 5.43
N ALA A 363 15.62 13.79 5.23
CA ALA A 363 14.32 13.40 4.73
C ALA A 363 13.84 14.37 3.65
N VAL A 364 13.27 13.85 2.57
CA VAL A 364 12.59 14.64 1.53
C VAL A 364 11.15 14.86 1.99
N LEU A 365 10.83 16.11 2.28
CA LEU A 365 9.50 16.53 2.68
C LEU A 365 8.62 16.71 1.45
N ALA A 366 7.42 16.16 1.49
CA ALA A 366 6.33 16.50 0.58
C ALA A 366 5.34 17.41 1.31
N VAL A 367 5.00 18.55 0.71
CA VAL A 367 4.12 19.56 1.29
C VAL A 367 2.97 19.84 0.33
N ASP A 368 1.74 19.59 0.75
CA ASP A 368 0.55 20.00 0.03
C ASP A 368 0.13 21.42 0.44
N ALA A 369 0.00 22.29 -0.55
CA ALA A 369 -0.56 23.62 -0.39
C ALA A 369 -1.34 24.02 -1.64
N GLU A 370 -2.61 24.38 -1.49
CA GLU A 370 -3.49 24.78 -2.61
C GLU A 370 -3.64 23.65 -3.65
N SER A 371 -3.70 22.39 -3.19
CA SER A 371 -3.75 21.20 -4.06
C SER A 371 -2.57 21.13 -5.02
N ARG A 372 -1.39 21.54 -4.55
CA ARG A 372 -0.11 21.49 -5.26
C ARG A 372 0.93 20.96 -4.32
N THR A 373 1.80 20.11 -4.85
CA THR A 373 2.92 19.55 -4.09
C THR A 373 4.14 20.45 -4.20
N PHE A 374 4.75 20.67 -3.05
CA PHE A 374 6.06 21.29 -2.91
C PHE A 374 6.99 20.33 -2.20
N VAL A 375 8.28 20.41 -2.48
CA VAL A 375 9.29 19.57 -1.86
C VAL A 375 10.40 20.38 -1.22
N ASN A 376 10.97 19.82 -0.15
CA ASN A 376 12.18 20.32 0.48
C ASN A 376 12.99 19.16 1.05
N VAL A 377 14.27 19.38 1.36
CA VAL A 377 15.12 18.37 1.99
C VAL A 377 15.48 18.82 3.39
N LEU A 378 14.99 18.09 4.39
CA LEU A 378 15.28 18.28 5.80
C LEU A 378 16.57 17.57 6.17
N ASP A 379 17.56 18.30 6.67
CA ASP A 379 18.60 17.71 7.50
C ASP A 379 18.05 17.46 8.90
N VAL A 380 17.94 16.19 9.28
CA VAL A 380 17.22 15.82 10.51
C VAL A 380 18.05 16.12 11.75
N ALA A 381 19.38 16.03 11.66
CA ALA A 381 20.26 16.25 12.82
C ALA A 381 20.24 17.70 13.31
N THR A 382 20.15 18.63 12.36
CA THR A 382 20.15 20.07 12.63
C THR A 382 18.75 20.67 12.57
N ALA A 383 17.75 19.92 12.11
CA ALA A 383 16.41 20.41 11.80
C ALA A 383 16.46 21.68 10.94
N THR A 384 17.18 21.61 9.82
CA THR A 384 17.31 22.69 8.83
C THR A 384 16.95 22.19 7.44
N VAL A 385 16.33 23.04 6.62
CA VAL A 385 16.05 22.72 5.22
C VAL A 385 17.21 23.10 4.30
N ARG A 386 17.44 22.33 3.24
CA ARG A 386 18.50 22.59 2.25
C ARG A 386 18.06 23.56 1.16
N LEU A 387 16.79 23.53 0.76
CA LEU A 387 16.25 24.50 -0.19
C LEU A 387 15.81 25.76 0.55
N LYS A 388 16.21 26.93 0.04
CA LYS A 388 15.85 28.24 0.62
C LYS A 388 14.34 28.48 0.64
N LYS A 389 13.61 27.85 -0.27
CA LYS A 389 12.15 27.86 -0.40
C LYS A 389 11.70 26.48 -0.84
N ASP A 390 10.49 26.08 -0.44
CA ASP A 390 9.89 24.85 -0.93
C ASP A 390 9.70 24.96 -2.46
N VAL A 391 10.16 23.93 -3.18
CA VAL A 391 10.15 23.92 -4.65
C VAL A 391 8.88 23.21 -5.11
N LYS A 392 8.10 23.89 -5.95
CA LYS A 392 6.87 23.31 -6.52
C LYS A 392 7.25 22.21 -7.52
N ILE A 393 6.58 21.06 -7.43
CA ILE A 393 6.65 20.00 -8.44
C ILE A 393 5.27 19.80 -9.09
N LYS A 394 5.22 19.10 -10.22
CA LYS A 394 3.97 18.58 -10.78
C LYS A 394 3.62 17.26 -10.11
N GLY A 395 2.34 17.03 -9.87
CA GLY A 395 1.83 15.78 -9.28
C GLY A 395 2.13 15.65 -7.79
N GLN A 396 1.88 14.47 -7.23
CA GLN A 396 2.18 14.09 -5.84
C GLN A 396 3.51 13.35 -5.78
N LEU A 397 4.37 13.65 -4.81
CA LEU A 397 5.66 12.97 -4.69
C LEU A 397 5.47 11.47 -4.44
N ALA A 398 6.11 10.62 -5.25
CA ALA A 398 5.99 9.17 -5.12
C ALA A 398 7.36 8.46 -5.00
N TYR A 399 8.41 9.07 -5.54
CA TYR A 399 9.78 8.59 -5.45
C TYR A 399 10.72 9.77 -5.24
N ALA A 400 11.75 9.59 -4.43
CA ALA A 400 12.78 10.60 -4.22
C ALA A 400 14.13 9.97 -3.85
N GLU A 401 15.21 10.50 -4.42
CA GLU A 401 16.58 10.18 -4.01
C GLU A 401 17.50 11.39 -4.10
N LEU A 402 18.51 11.43 -3.23
CA LEU A 402 19.55 12.44 -3.29
C LEU A 402 20.65 11.97 -4.25
N THR A 403 20.92 12.77 -5.28
CA THR A 403 21.98 12.47 -6.25
C THR A 403 23.32 13.04 -5.78
N PRO A 404 24.44 12.29 -5.91
CA PRO A 404 25.76 12.72 -5.42
C PRO A 404 26.40 13.90 -6.18
N GLY A 405 25.85 14.31 -7.33
CA GLY A 405 26.48 15.21 -8.30
C GLY A 405 27.15 16.47 -7.72
N GLY A 406 28.36 16.77 -8.18
CA GLY A 406 29.22 17.84 -7.66
C GLY A 406 28.57 19.23 -7.64
N GLY A 407 28.81 19.96 -6.55
CA GLY A 407 28.35 21.34 -6.35
C GLY A 407 27.22 21.55 -5.32
N GLY A 408 26.74 20.49 -4.65
CA GLY A 408 25.70 20.58 -3.62
C GLY A 408 24.70 19.43 -3.60
N GLY A 409 24.78 18.49 -4.56
CA GLY A 409 23.83 17.39 -4.73
C GLY A 409 22.53 17.81 -5.42
N GLY A 410 21.78 16.83 -5.93
CA GLY A 410 20.44 17.03 -6.50
C GLY A 410 19.38 16.19 -5.78
N LEU A 411 18.12 16.48 -6.04
CA LEU A 411 16.97 15.66 -5.64
C LEU A 411 16.30 15.11 -6.90
N LEU A 412 16.59 13.87 -7.27
CA LEU A 412 15.85 13.16 -8.30
C LEU A 412 14.51 12.73 -7.70
N TYR A 413 13.42 13.01 -8.41
CA TYR A 413 12.09 12.58 -7.99
C TYR A 413 11.23 12.09 -9.15
N ILE A 414 10.24 11.28 -8.81
CA ILE A 414 9.13 10.91 -9.69
C ILE A 414 7.85 11.27 -8.94
N SER A 415 6.92 11.92 -9.63
CA SER A 415 5.60 12.17 -9.09
C SER A 415 4.52 11.27 -9.70
N GLN A 416 3.40 11.18 -9.00
CA GLN A 416 2.15 10.61 -9.49
C GLN A 416 1.24 11.74 -9.99
N PRO A 417 0.48 11.51 -11.08
CA PRO A 417 -0.43 12.51 -11.59
C PRO A 417 -1.58 12.73 -10.61
N ASP A 418 -2.32 13.83 -10.74
CA ASP A 418 -3.66 13.99 -10.18
C ASP A 418 -4.62 14.50 -11.25
N ALA A 419 -5.90 14.70 -10.90
CA ALA A 419 -6.91 15.15 -11.85
C ALA A 419 -6.63 16.53 -12.47
N ALA A 420 -5.76 17.34 -11.87
CA ALA A 420 -5.42 18.69 -12.29
C ALA A 420 -4.05 18.79 -12.99
N THR A 421 -3.10 17.90 -12.68
CA THR A 421 -1.72 17.97 -13.18
C THR A 421 -1.12 16.61 -13.53
N ASN A 422 -0.23 16.59 -14.52
CA ASN A 422 0.54 15.42 -14.89
C ASN A 422 1.61 15.05 -13.85
N ALA A 423 2.10 13.82 -13.94
CA ALA A 423 3.33 13.39 -13.31
C ALA A 423 4.56 13.86 -14.11
N GLU A 424 5.69 13.94 -13.43
CA GLU A 424 6.99 14.23 -14.03
C GLU A 424 8.15 13.48 -13.34
N VAL A 425 9.25 13.33 -14.07
CA VAL A 425 10.58 13.05 -13.50
C VAL A 425 11.45 14.28 -13.71
N ASN A 426 12.08 14.75 -12.65
CA ASN A 426 13.07 15.83 -12.71
C ASN A 426 14.12 15.67 -11.61
N VAL A 427 15.19 16.46 -11.70
CA VAL A 427 16.20 16.62 -10.65
C VAL A 427 16.18 18.07 -10.21
N ILE A 428 15.90 18.34 -8.94
CA ILE A 428 16.05 19.70 -8.37
C ILE A 428 17.50 19.88 -7.96
N ASP A 429 18.15 20.95 -8.44
CA ASP A 429 19.44 21.36 -7.91
C ASP A 429 19.28 21.93 -6.50
N LEU A 430 19.97 21.36 -5.50
CA LEU A 430 19.75 21.76 -4.11
C LEU A 430 20.35 23.12 -3.76
N ALA A 431 21.28 23.64 -4.57
CA ALA A 431 21.90 24.94 -4.32
C ALA A 431 21.03 26.09 -4.88
N SER A 432 20.46 25.92 -6.07
CA SER A 432 19.61 26.92 -6.70
C SER A 432 18.11 26.75 -6.40
N GLY A 433 17.65 25.52 -6.18
CA GLY A 433 16.23 25.15 -6.13
C GLY A 433 15.57 25.03 -7.50
N GLU A 434 16.32 25.15 -8.59
CA GLU A 434 15.81 25.07 -9.95
C GLU A 434 15.83 23.62 -10.48
N PRO A 435 14.87 23.23 -11.34
CA PRO A 435 14.92 21.96 -12.03
C PRO A 435 16.11 21.90 -13.00
N LYS A 436 16.83 20.76 -13.02
CA LYS A 436 17.94 20.50 -13.95
C LYS A 436 17.45 20.05 -15.32
N PHE A 437 16.34 19.33 -15.39
CA PHE A 437 15.75 18.95 -16.68
C PHE A 437 14.92 20.12 -17.19
N LYS A 438 15.42 20.77 -18.25
CA LYS A 438 14.72 21.86 -18.93
C LYS A 438 13.38 21.38 -19.49
N ASP A 439 13.39 20.19 -20.11
CA ASP A 439 12.21 19.46 -20.56
C ASP A 439 12.09 18.22 -19.67
N ALA A 440 11.15 18.23 -18.72
CA ALA A 440 10.94 17.11 -17.82
C ALA A 440 10.40 15.88 -18.58
N ILE A 441 10.63 14.68 -18.04
CA ILE A 441 9.94 13.47 -18.52
C ILE A 441 8.53 13.51 -17.96
N GLU A 442 7.50 13.66 -18.79
CA GLU A 442 6.12 13.91 -18.33
C GLU A 442 5.16 12.78 -18.72
N SER A 443 4.17 12.49 -17.86
CA SER A 443 3.17 11.46 -18.14
C SER A 443 2.07 11.87 -19.12
N GLY A 444 1.95 13.17 -19.40
CA GLY A 444 0.81 13.73 -20.10
C GLY A 444 -0.32 14.10 -19.14
N LYS A 445 -1.14 15.07 -19.53
CA LYS A 445 -2.18 15.67 -18.69
C LYS A 445 -3.52 14.96 -18.90
N PRO A 446 -4.29 14.68 -17.84
CA PRO A 446 -5.68 14.23 -17.97
C PRO A 446 -6.51 15.23 -18.78
N LEU A 447 -7.31 14.73 -19.73
CA LEU A 447 -8.18 15.55 -20.57
C LEU A 447 -9.28 16.28 -19.76
N SER A 448 -9.76 15.66 -18.68
CA SER A 448 -10.76 16.22 -17.77
C SER A 448 -10.65 15.60 -16.37
N SER A 449 -11.19 16.29 -15.36
CA SER A 449 -11.28 15.74 -13.99
C SER A 449 -12.28 14.58 -13.87
N GLY A 450 -13.29 14.52 -14.75
CA GLY A 450 -14.28 13.44 -14.78
C GLY A 450 -13.74 12.13 -15.34
N ASP A 451 -12.69 12.19 -16.18
CA ASP A 451 -12.05 11.05 -16.83
C ASP A 451 -10.69 10.68 -16.21
N TYR A 452 -10.36 11.24 -15.04
CA TYR A 452 -9.08 11.01 -14.41
C TYR A 452 -8.92 9.54 -13.96
N ASN A 453 -7.94 8.87 -14.56
CA ASN A 453 -7.49 7.54 -14.16
C ASN A 453 -5.98 7.60 -13.90
N ALA A 454 -5.59 7.61 -12.62
CA ALA A 454 -4.20 7.68 -12.19
C ALA A 454 -3.29 6.67 -12.89
N ALA A 455 -3.79 5.45 -13.12
CA ALA A 455 -3.02 4.37 -13.72
C ALA A 455 -2.61 4.66 -15.17
N ARG A 456 -3.44 5.39 -15.94
CA ARG A 456 -3.12 5.74 -17.35
C ARG A 456 -2.03 6.79 -17.48
N TYR A 457 -1.98 7.70 -16.51
CA TYR A 457 -1.05 8.84 -16.51
C TYR A 457 0.10 8.61 -15.51
N SER A 458 0.37 7.37 -15.11
CA SER A 458 1.48 7.04 -14.23
C SER A 458 2.79 6.96 -15.01
N LEU A 459 3.88 7.44 -14.41
CA LEU A 459 5.23 7.22 -14.94
C LEU A 459 5.74 5.86 -14.47
N HIS A 460 5.43 4.83 -15.25
CA HIS A 460 5.91 3.47 -15.00
C HIS A 460 7.44 3.46 -15.07
N HIS A 461 8.06 2.99 -14.00
CA HIS A 461 9.51 3.07 -13.84
C HIS A 461 10.08 1.81 -13.20
N ALA A 462 11.34 1.52 -13.51
CA ALA A 462 12.09 0.42 -12.93
C ALA A 462 13.57 0.77 -12.84
N VAL A 463 14.26 0.27 -11.83
CA VAL A 463 15.67 0.58 -11.57
C VAL A 463 16.54 -0.63 -11.89
N GLU A 464 17.59 -0.43 -12.70
CA GLU A 464 18.66 -1.39 -12.97
C GLU A 464 20.02 -0.72 -12.71
N GLY A 465 20.66 -1.05 -11.59
CA GLY A 465 21.93 -0.42 -11.21
C GLY A 465 21.82 1.10 -11.07
N THR A 466 22.61 1.83 -11.87
CA THR A 466 22.63 3.30 -11.91
C THR A 466 21.57 3.91 -12.83
N THR A 467 20.82 3.08 -13.56
CA THR A 467 19.82 3.54 -14.52
C THR A 467 18.42 3.39 -13.94
N LEU A 468 17.67 4.48 -13.98
CA LEU A 468 16.22 4.49 -13.79
C LEU A 468 15.57 4.55 -15.17
N TYR A 469 14.89 3.48 -15.55
CA TYR A 469 14.08 3.44 -16.76
C TYR A 469 12.70 4.02 -16.48
N VAL A 470 12.19 4.86 -17.39
CA VAL A 470 10.88 5.52 -17.25
C VAL A 470 10.17 5.48 -18.58
N PHE A 471 8.95 4.92 -18.61
CA PHE A 471 8.05 5.06 -19.76
C PHE A 471 7.15 6.27 -19.56
N ALA A 472 7.08 7.15 -20.56
CA ALA A 472 6.26 8.35 -20.55
C ALA A 472 5.11 8.23 -21.56
N SER A 473 3.88 8.15 -21.07
CA SER A 473 2.67 8.07 -21.92
C SER A 473 2.44 9.34 -22.76
N HIS A 474 3.01 10.49 -22.37
CA HIS A 474 2.86 11.75 -23.11
C HIS A 474 3.33 11.66 -24.56
N ASP A 475 4.52 11.11 -24.76
CA ASP A 475 5.19 11.00 -26.05
C ASP A 475 5.46 9.55 -26.44
N HIS A 476 4.95 8.60 -25.66
CA HIS A 476 5.09 7.17 -25.81
C HIS A 476 6.55 6.73 -25.95
N ARG A 477 7.46 7.34 -25.17
CA ARG A 477 8.89 7.02 -25.20
C ARG A 477 9.36 6.38 -23.91
N LEU A 478 10.40 5.55 -24.06
CA LEU A 478 11.19 5.05 -22.95
C LEU A 478 12.39 5.98 -22.74
N TYR A 479 12.70 6.28 -21.49
CA TYR A 479 13.83 7.11 -21.08
C TYR A 479 14.76 6.32 -20.16
N ALA A 480 16.05 6.60 -20.24
CA ALA A 480 17.04 6.23 -19.23
C ALA A 480 17.49 7.48 -18.48
N VAL A 481 17.32 7.47 -17.16
CA VAL A 481 17.83 8.49 -16.24
C VAL A 481 19.06 7.94 -15.53
N ASP A 482 20.17 8.65 -15.63
CA ASP A 482 21.37 8.37 -14.82
C ASP A 482 21.18 8.96 -13.43
N ARG A 483 21.10 8.07 -12.44
CA ARG A 483 20.82 8.39 -11.04
C ARG A 483 21.97 9.12 -10.34
N ASN A 484 23.20 8.96 -10.83
CA ASN A 484 24.37 9.60 -10.24
C ASN A 484 24.61 10.97 -10.86
N ALA A 485 24.59 11.03 -12.20
CA ALA A 485 24.83 12.24 -12.95
C ALA A 485 23.63 13.19 -12.90
N GLY A 486 22.41 12.68 -12.66
CA GLY A 486 21.19 13.45 -12.75
C GLY A 486 20.99 14.00 -14.17
N THR A 487 21.16 13.13 -15.17
CA THR A 487 20.93 13.39 -16.60
C THR A 487 19.99 12.33 -17.16
N PHE A 488 19.37 12.58 -18.31
CA PHE A 488 18.50 11.60 -18.95
C PHE A 488 18.63 11.64 -20.48
N GLN A 489 18.25 10.55 -21.13
CA GLN A 489 18.17 10.44 -22.58
C GLN A 489 17.01 9.54 -23.02
N PRO A 490 16.33 9.84 -24.14
CA PRO A 490 15.37 8.94 -24.72
C PRO A 490 16.08 7.67 -25.24
N LEU A 491 15.38 6.55 -25.17
CA LEU A 491 15.79 5.26 -25.70
C LEU A 491 14.90 4.90 -26.89
N GLY A 492 15.50 4.66 -28.05
CA GLY A 492 14.76 4.28 -29.26
C GLY A 492 13.79 5.36 -29.76
N GLY A 493 12.75 4.90 -30.47
CA GLY A 493 11.68 5.73 -31.01
C GLY A 493 10.40 5.69 -30.19
N GLU A 494 9.33 6.27 -30.73
CA GLU A 494 7.97 6.18 -30.17
C GLU A 494 7.47 4.72 -30.18
N ILE A 495 6.91 4.27 -29.05
CA ILE A 495 6.37 2.92 -28.87
C ILE A 495 4.84 2.98 -28.96
N LYS A 496 4.30 2.63 -30.12
CA LYS A 496 2.86 2.72 -30.39
C LYS A 496 2.12 1.46 -29.94
N LEU A 497 1.24 1.62 -28.96
CA LEU A 497 0.29 0.58 -28.56
C LEU A 497 -0.96 0.61 -29.46
N GLN A 498 -1.56 -0.55 -29.67
CA GLN A 498 -2.80 -0.67 -30.44
C GLN A 498 -4.02 -0.45 -29.53
N GLY A 499 -5.14 -0.01 -30.12
CA GLY A 499 -6.38 0.22 -29.37
C GLY A 499 -6.42 1.55 -28.58
N GLY A 500 -5.42 2.42 -28.75
CA GLY A 500 -5.34 3.70 -28.02
C GLY A 500 -5.09 3.50 -26.52
N GLU A 501 -4.33 2.46 -26.17
CA GLU A 501 -3.97 2.14 -24.79
C GLU A 501 -2.61 2.71 -24.42
N ASP A 502 -2.43 2.99 -23.12
CA ASP A 502 -1.14 3.21 -22.49
C ASP A 502 -0.77 1.98 -21.64
N PRO A 503 0.53 1.70 -21.44
CA PRO A 503 0.96 0.76 -20.42
C PRO A 503 0.39 1.13 -19.05
N VAL A 504 0.03 0.12 -18.27
CA VAL A 504 -0.40 0.21 -16.87
C VAL A 504 0.63 -0.38 -15.91
N ASP A 505 1.68 -1.02 -16.46
CA ASP A 505 2.81 -1.53 -15.69
C ASP A 505 4.06 -1.66 -16.57
N MET A 506 5.24 -1.68 -15.93
CA MET A 506 6.53 -1.92 -16.56
C MET A 506 7.43 -2.76 -15.67
N GLU A 507 8.04 -3.80 -16.25
CA GLU A 507 8.93 -4.70 -15.54
C GLU A 507 10.27 -4.86 -16.27
N ILE A 508 11.35 -5.08 -15.52
CA ILE A 508 12.62 -5.53 -16.09
C ILE A 508 12.65 -7.06 -16.11
N ARG A 509 13.03 -7.63 -17.24
CA ARG A 509 13.19 -9.05 -17.51
C ARG A 509 14.57 -9.35 -18.12
N PRO A 510 14.99 -10.63 -18.17
CA PRO A 510 16.22 -11.00 -18.88
C PRO A 510 16.23 -10.50 -20.33
N ALA A 511 15.11 -10.62 -21.04
CA ALA A 511 14.97 -10.20 -22.44
C ALA A 511 15.03 -8.69 -22.67
N GLY A 512 14.77 -7.86 -21.65
CA GLY A 512 14.64 -6.40 -21.75
C GLY A 512 13.62 -5.86 -20.76
N LEU A 513 12.97 -4.75 -21.11
CA LEU A 513 11.83 -4.19 -20.39
C LEU A 513 10.53 -4.72 -21.00
N VAL A 514 9.52 -4.99 -20.18
CA VAL A 514 8.19 -5.41 -20.62
C VAL A 514 7.20 -4.34 -20.21
N LEU A 515 6.55 -3.71 -21.20
CA LEU A 515 5.42 -2.81 -21.01
C LEU A 515 4.13 -3.62 -21.09
N ILE A 516 3.26 -3.46 -20.10
CA ILE A 516 2.04 -4.24 -19.95
C ILE A 516 0.85 -3.28 -20.01
N ALA A 517 -0.10 -3.54 -20.90
CA ALA A 517 -1.38 -2.84 -20.99
C ALA A 517 -2.53 -3.86 -20.97
N PRO A 518 -3.80 -3.43 -20.82
CA PRO A 518 -4.94 -4.35 -20.79
C PRO A 518 -5.04 -5.28 -22.00
N GLN A 519 -4.64 -4.80 -23.19
CA GLN A 519 -4.70 -5.55 -24.44
C GLN A 519 -3.37 -5.60 -25.19
N ASN A 520 -2.32 -4.94 -24.70
CA ASN A 520 -0.99 -4.94 -25.31
C ASN A 520 0.06 -5.52 -24.35
N LEU A 521 1.03 -6.22 -24.91
CA LEU A 521 2.29 -6.53 -24.23
C LEU A 521 3.44 -6.24 -25.19
N VAL A 522 4.39 -5.42 -24.74
CA VAL A 522 5.53 -4.97 -25.55
C VAL A 522 6.82 -5.32 -24.84
N VAL A 523 7.70 -6.08 -25.50
CA VAL A 523 9.06 -6.34 -25.04
C VAL A 523 10.00 -5.38 -25.75
N VAL A 524 10.71 -4.59 -24.96
CA VAL A 524 11.62 -3.53 -25.39
C VAL A 524 13.02 -3.86 -24.92
N ALA A 525 14.01 -3.75 -25.80
CA ALA A 525 15.42 -3.85 -25.44
C ALA A 525 15.85 -2.69 -24.53
N ARG A 526 16.97 -2.85 -23.81
CA ARG A 526 17.52 -1.80 -22.92
C ARG A 526 18.00 -0.55 -23.66
N ASP A 527 18.17 -0.63 -24.98
CA ASP A 527 18.46 0.49 -25.88
C ASP A 527 17.19 1.15 -26.46
N GLY A 528 16.00 0.65 -26.09
CA GLY A 528 14.70 1.16 -26.55
C GLY A 528 14.16 0.49 -27.82
N GLN A 529 14.85 -0.49 -28.42
CA GLN A 529 14.33 -1.20 -29.59
C GLN A 529 13.17 -2.13 -29.20
N VAL A 530 12.01 -1.97 -29.85
CA VAL A 530 10.89 -2.91 -29.68
C VAL A 530 11.27 -4.26 -30.28
N LYS A 531 11.45 -5.26 -29.43
CA LYS A 531 11.74 -6.65 -29.83
C LYS A 531 10.49 -7.39 -30.24
N GLN A 532 9.39 -7.13 -29.53
CA GLN A 532 8.12 -7.81 -29.73
C GLN A 532 6.96 -6.97 -29.24
N GLN A 533 5.83 -7.04 -29.94
CA GLN A 533 4.55 -6.52 -29.50
C GLN A 533 3.44 -7.51 -29.85
N VAL A 534 2.54 -7.76 -28.90
CA VAL A 534 1.30 -8.49 -29.13
C VAL A 534 0.10 -7.64 -28.72
N TYR A 535 -0.98 -7.78 -29.47
CA TYR A 535 -2.24 -7.09 -29.24
C TYR A 535 -3.42 -8.06 -29.37
N TYR A 536 -4.27 -8.08 -28.35
CA TYR A 536 -5.49 -8.88 -28.33
C TYR A 536 -6.68 -7.95 -28.12
N PRO A 537 -7.62 -7.79 -29.07
CA PRO A 537 -8.65 -6.77 -28.94
C PRO A 537 -9.61 -7.04 -27.77
N ALA A 538 -9.98 -6.00 -27.03
CA ALA A 538 -10.92 -6.10 -25.91
C ALA A 538 -12.30 -6.59 -26.35
N PRO A 539 -13.03 -7.33 -25.50
CA PRO A 539 -14.47 -7.53 -25.65
C PRO A 539 -15.24 -6.21 -25.61
N GLN A 540 -16.37 -6.11 -26.30
CA GLN A 540 -17.20 -4.89 -26.31
C GLN A 540 -18.06 -4.69 -25.04
N LEU A 541 -17.57 -5.04 -23.83
CA LEU A 541 -18.42 -5.11 -22.63
C LEU A 541 -17.71 -4.71 -21.31
N PRO A 542 -18.25 -3.75 -20.50
CA PRO A 542 -17.60 -3.23 -19.29
C PRO A 542 -17.46 -4.19 -18.10
N GLY A 543 -18.38 -5.16 -17.94
CA GLY A 543 -18.48 -6.00 -16.73
C GLY A 543 -17.25 -6.89 -16.46
N LEU A 544 -16.56 -7.32 -17.52
CA LEU A 544 -15.43 -8.23 -17.41
C LEU A 544 -14.16 -7.59 -16.83
N LEU A 545 -13.96 -6.29 -17.02
CA LEU A 545 -12.77 -5.56 -16.55
C LEU A 545 -12.68 -5.52 -15.01
N ARG A 546 -13.83 -5.53 -14.32
CA ARG A 546 -13.90 -5.53 -12.85
C ARG A 546 -13.21 -6.74 -12.21
N ALA A 547 -13.21 -7.89 -12.88
CA ALA A 547 -12.59 -9.11 -12.36
C ALA A 547 -11.05 -9.04 -12.37
N LEU A 548 -10.45 -8.43 -13.40
CA LEU A 548 -8.99 -8.22 -13.47
C LEU A 548 -8.52 -7.27 -12.36
N TYR A 549 -9.26 -6.20 -12.06
CA TYR A 549 -8.94 -5.31 -10.94
C TYR A 549 -8.93 -6.03 -9.57
N ARG A 550 -9.78 -7.04 -9.38
CA ARG A 550 -9.80 -7.83 -8.13
C ARG A 550 -8.53 -8.66 -7.94
N ILE A 551 -7.82 -9.05 -9.01
CA ILE A 551 -6.52 -9.76 -8.94
C ILE A 551 -5.49 -8.92 -8.18
N ASN A 552 -5.38 -7.62 -8.53
CA ASN A 552 -4.46 -6.70 -7.86
C ASN A 552 -4.79 -6.54 -6.36
N ALA A 553 -6.07 -6.55 -6.01
CA ALA A 553 -6.51 -6.49 -4.61
C ALA A 553 -6.11 -7.75 -3.80
N VAL A 554 -6.07 -8.94 -4.43
CA VAL A 554 -5.59 -10.17 -3.78
C VAL A 554 -4.13 -10.06 -3.40
N ARG A 555 -3.27 -9.59 -4.32
CA ARG A 555 -1.84 -9.36 -4.04
C ARG A 555 -1.65 -8.31 -2.94
N ALA A 556 -2.34 -7.18 -3.03
CA ALA A 556 -2.26 -6.12 -2.02
C ALA A 556 -2.67 -6.62 -0.62
N GLY A 557 -3.77 -7.37 -0.52
CA GLY A 557 -4.21 -7.97 0.73
C GLY A 557 -3.22 -8.99 1.30
N LEU A 558 -2.54 -9.75 0.44
CA LEU A 558 -1.51 -10.71 0.84
C LEU A 558 -0.27 -10.03 1.43
N TYR A 559 0.20 -8.93 0.81
CA TYR A 559 1.28 -8.11 1.36
C TYR A 559 0.92 -7.49 2.71
N GLY A 560 -0.34 -7.08 2.89
CA GLY A 560 -0.82 -6.54 4.17
C GLY A 560 -0.91 -7.56 5.31
N ALA A 561 -1.19 -8.83 5.00
CA ALA A 561 -1.53 -9.85 6.00
C ALA A 561 -0.46 -10.95 6.23
N ALA A 562 0.46 -11.17 5.29
CA ALA A 562 1.39 -12.32 5.29
C ALA A 562 2.88 -11.93 5.17
N ALA A 563 3.24 -10.66 5.41
CA ALA A 563 4.54 -10.07 5.10
C ALA A 563 5.78 -10.77 5.71
N SER A 564 5.66 -11.65 6.69
CA SER A 564 6.81 -12.06 7.51
C SER A 564 7.93 -12.90 7.00
N ALA A 565 7.73 -13.68 5.96
CA ALA A 565 8.77 -14.61 5.53
C ALA A 565 10.08 -13.89 5.13
N TYR A 566 10.06 -12.56 4.96
CA TYR A 566 11.22 -11.73 4.62
C TYR A 566 11.71 -10.86 5.77
N GLY A 567 11.09 -10.91 6.95
CA GLY A 567 11.61 -10.21 8.13
C GLY A 567 13.10 -10.51 8.34
N ASP A 568 13.46 -11.80 8.27
CA ASP A 568 14.85 -12.26 8.40
C ASP A 568 15.72 -11.94 7.19
N ALA A 569 15.17 -12.01 5.97
CA ALA A 569 15.91 -11.70 4.74
C ALA A 569 16.21 -10.19 4.62
N PHE A 570 15.25 -9.33 4.95
CA PHE A 570 15.44 -7.89 5.07
C PHE A 570 16.31 -7.54 6.28
N ALA A 571 16.24 -8.28 7.39
CA ALA A 571 17.15 -8.09 8.52
C ALA A 571 18.58 -8.47 8.12
N GLN A 572 18.76 -9.51 7.31
CA GLN A 572 20.05 -9.92 6.77
C GLN A 572 20.56 -8.93 5.71
N ALA A 573 19.70 -8.48 4.80
CA ALA A 573 20.01 -7.42 3.84
C ALA A 573 20.38 -6.11 4.55
N SER A 574 19.72 -5.79 5.67
CA SER A 574 20.06 -4.68 6.54
C SER A 574 21.46 -4.85 7.14
N ARG A 575 21.73 -5.99 7.77
CA ARG A 575 23.06 -6.32 8.32
C ARG A 575 24.17 -6.23 7.27
N ASN A 576 23.89 -6.63 6.03
CA ASN A 576 24.86 -6.68 4.94
C ASN A 576 24.93 -5.40 4.09
N ALA A 577 23.92 -4.53 4.17
CA ALA A 577 23.91 -3.27 3.43
C ALA A 577 25.05 -2.39 3.94
N THR A 578 25.91 -1.94 3.02
CA THR A 578 27.02 -1.02 3.31
C THR A 578 26.54 0.43 3.37
N ASP A 579 25.51 0.78 2.61
CA ASP A 579 24.82 2.06 2.67
C ASP A 579 23.90 2.17 3.90
N SER A 580 23.98 3.30 4.61
CA SER A 580 23.22 3.54 5.84
C SER A 580 21.72 3.71 5.59
N THR A 581 21.34 4.23 4.42
CA THR A 581 19.93 4.38 4.01
C THR A 581 19.33 3.02 3.70
N ALA A 582 20.00 2.23 2.86
CA ALA A 582 19.61 0.89 2.51
C ALA A 582 19.51 0.01 3.76
N ARG A 583 20.49 0.07 4.68
CA ARG A 583 20.46 -0.63 5.97
C ARG A 583 19.23 -0.28 6.79
N ARG A 584 18.85 0.99 6.85
CA ARG A 584 17.69 1.45 7.63
C ARG A 584 16.36 1.10 6.97
N ILE A 585 16.21 1.34 5.66
CA ILE A 585 15.00 0.97 4.93
C ILE A 585 14.78 -0.53 5.02
N THR A 586 15.82 -1.33 4.75
CA THR A 586 15.71 -2.79 4.90
C THR A 586 15.52 -3.20 6.36
N GLY A 587 16.06 -2.49 7.35
CA GLY A 587 15.78 -2.76 8.78
C GLY A 587 14.34 -2.42 9.18
N GLN A 588 13.78 -1.32 8.68
CA GLN A 588 12.38 -0.96 8.91
C GLN A 588 11.43 -1.91 8.20
N LEU A 589 11.75 -2.31 6.95
CA LEU A 589 11.07 -3.38 6.24
C LEU A 589 11.21 -4.70 7.00
N ALA A 590 12.39 -5.03 7.53
CA ALA A 590 12.58 -6.22 8.34
C ALA A 590 11.66 -6.23 9.56
N THR A 591 11.59 -5.13 10.31
CA THR A 591 10.71 -5.00 11.46
C THR A 591 9.24 -5.06 11.05
N ALA A 592 8.82 -4.30 10.04
CA ALA A 592 7.44 -4.30 9.55
C ALA A 592 7.01 -5.69 9.05
N TYR A 593 7.89 -6.36 8.30
CA TYR A 593 7.62 -7.69 7.75
C TYR A 593 7.69 -8.74 8.88
N THR A 594 8.68 -8.74 9.78
CA THR A 594 8.74 -9.66 10.95
C THR A 594 7.49 -9.54 11.83
N GLN A 595 7.06 -8.31 12.13
CA GLN A 595 5.79 -8.06 12.83
C GLN A 595 4.60 -8.61 12.05
N GLY A 596 4.67 -8.57 10.71
CA GLY A 596 3.85 -9.27 9.70
C GLY A 596 3.73 -10.80 9.85
N GLY A 597 4.40 -11.44 10.81
CA GLY A 597 4.48 -12.91 10.93
C GLY A 597 4.06 -13.50 12.22
N ALA A 598 4.34 -12.75 13.29
CA ALA A 598 3.52 -12.87 14.48
C ALA A 598 2.02 -12.80 14.11
N GLN A 599 1.67 -12.02 13.06
CA GLN A 599 0.31 -11.94 12.49
C GLN A 599 -0.27 -13.29 12.11
N LEU A 600 0.52 -14.16 11.49
CA LEU A 600 0.04 -15.45 11.00
C LEU A 600 -0.16 -16.48 12.12
N ALA A 601 0.56 -16.36 13.24
CA ALA A 601 0.45 -17.29 14.37
C ALA A 601 -0.94 -17.29 15.01
N GLY A 602 -1.66 -16.17 14.90
CA GLY A 602 -3.03 -16.03 15.40
C GLY A 602 -4.09 -16.65 14.50
N TYR A 603 -3.82 -16.92 13.23
CA TYR A 603 -4.81 -17.50 12.33
C TYR A 603 -4.89 -19.00 12.48
N SER A 604 -5.93 -19.62 11.91
CA SER A 604 -5.95 -21.07 11.79
C SER A 604 -4.69 -21.59 11.11
N HIS A 605 -4.14 -22.71 11.58
CA HIS A 605 -2.93 -23.31 11.01
C HIS A 605 -3.05 -23.49 9.48
N GLN A 606 -4.25 -23.82 9.00
CA GLN A 606 -4.53 -23.98 7.59
C GLN A 606 -4.47 -22.65 6.82
N ALA A 607 -5.11 -21.59 7.32
CA ALA A 607 -5.07 -20.27 6.69
C ALA A 607 -3.65 -19.67 6.70
N ALA A 608 -2.94 -19.80 7.82
CA ALA A 608 -1.56 -19.35 7.95
C ALA A 608 -0.62 -20.08 6.98
N ALA A 609 -0.75 -21.41 6.86
CA ALA A 609 0.06 -22.21 5.94
C ALA A 609 -0.22 -21.85 4.48
N LEU A 610 -1.50 -21.68 4.10
CA LEU A 610 -1.88 -21.28 2.74
C LEU A 610 -1.41 -19.87 2.42
N ALA A 611 -1.63 -18.89 3.31
CA ALA A 611 -1.16 -17.52 3.12
C ALA A 611 0.37 -17.45 3.00
N THR A 612 1.11 -18.22 3.81
CA THR A 612 2.57 -18.31 3.72
C THR A 612 3.03 -18.90 2.38
N LYS A 613 2.42 -20.01 1.94
CA LYS A 613 2.70 -20.64 0.63
C LYS A 613 2.45 -19.65 -0.50
N ARG A 614 1.33 -18.94 -0.45
CA ARG A 614 0.91 -17.96 -1.46
C ARG A 614 1.81 -16.72 -1.47
N PHE A 615 2.17 -16.21 -0.31
CA PHE A 615 3.08 -15.07 -0.20
C PHE A 615 4.45 -15.39 -0.77
N LYS A 616 4.99 -16.59 -0.51
CA LYS A 616 6.22 -17.06 -1.18
C LYS A 616 6.05 -17.11 -2.70
N ALA A 617 4.91 -17.59 -3.18
CA ALA A 617 4.62 -17.64 -4.62
C ALA A 617 4.41 -16.25 -5.25
N SER A 618 3.83 -15.28 -4.53
CA SER A 618 3.55 -13.95 -5.06
C SER A 618 4.79 -13.10 -5.33
N LEU A 619 5.93 -13.50 -4.79
CA LEU A 619 7.21 -12.79 -4.89
C LEU A 619 8.02 -13.17 -6.10
N ALA A 620 7.70 -14.31 -6.71
CA ALA A 620 8.14 -14.54 -8.07
C ALA A 620 7.49 -13.48 -8.96
N VAL A 621 8.30 -12.71 -9.70
CA VAL A 621 7.78 -11.77 -10.69
C VAL A 621 7.02 -12.60 -11.74
N PRO A 622 5.67 -12.50 -11.82
CA PRO A 622 4.87 -13.49 -12.54
C PRO A 622 5.30 -13.55 -14.00
N GLY A 623 5.69 -14.72 -14.51
CA GLY A 623 6.17 -14.88 -15.89
C GLY A 623 5.08 -14.68 -16.96
N SER A 624 3.84 -14.42 -16.55
CA SER A 624 2.70 -14.23 -17.44
C SER A 624 1.78 -13.10 -16.99
N VAL A 625 1.01 -12.56 -17.93
CA VAL A 625 -0.12 -11.66 -17.69
C VAL A 625 -1.41 -12.27 -18.23
N PHE A 626 -2.55 -11.94 -17.65
CA PHE A 626 -3.85 -12.33 -18.17
C PHE A 626 -4.44 -11.23 -19.05
N MET A 627 -4.84 -11.57 -20.27
CA MET A 627 -5.56 -10.69 -21.17
C MET A 627 -6.90 -11.28 -21.54
N LEU A 628 -7.93 -10.46 -21.42
CA LEU A 628 -9.28 -10.82 -21.81
C LEU A 628 -9.54 -10.31 -23.23
N THR A 629 -9.92 -11.21 -24.15
CA THR A 629 -10.15 -10.87 -25.55
C THR A 629 -11.40 -11.55 -26.12
N ARG A 630 -11.79 -11.17 -27.34
CA ARG A 630 -12.87 -11.84 -28.09
C ARG A 630 -12.40 -13.20 -28.59
N ALA A 631 -13.29 -14.20 -28.60
CA ALA A 631 -13.00 -15.49 -29.21
C ALA A 631 -12.63 -15.33 -30.70
N PRO A 632 -11.64 -16.09 -31.23
CA PRO A 632 -11.24 -16.01 -32.64
C PRO A 632 -12.39 -16.21 -33.65
N GLU A 633 -13.38 -17.03 -33.30
CA GLU A 633 -14.56 -17.31 -34.12
C GLU A 633 -15.67 -16.24 -33.98
N GLY A 634 -15.42 -15.15 -33.24
CA GLY A 634 -16.33 -14.02 -33.06
C GLY A 634 -17.46 -14.22 -32.04
N ASN A 635 -17.70 -15.45 -31.59
CA ASN A 635 -18.76 -15.77 -30.62
C ASN A 635 -18.19 -16.01 -29.21
N GLY A 636 -18.34 -15.02 -28.32
CA GLY A 636 -17.97 -15.13 -26.90
C GLY A 636 -16.63 -14.48 -26.54
N ASN A 637 -16.22 -14.65 -25.29
CA ASN A 637 -15.03 -14.04 -24.71
C ASN A 637 -14.07 -15.12 -24.21
N VAL A 638 -12.78 -14.84 -24.24
CA VAL A 638 -11.73 -15.76 -23.81
C VAL A 638 -10.74 -15.04 -22.90
N LEU A 639 -10.26 -15.73 -21.86
CA LEU A 639 -9.13 -15.28 -21.08
C LEU A 639 -7.87 -16.00 -21.59
N LEU A 640 -6.86 -15.23 -21.96
CA LEU A 640 -5.55 -15.71 -22.35
C LEU A 640 -4.56 -15.49 -21.21
N GLN A 641 -3.74 -16.50 -20.93
CA GLN A 641 -2.50 -16.30 -20.19
C GLN A 641 -1.37 -16.09 -21.19
N ILE A 642 -0.72 -14.94 -21.13
CA ILE A 642 0.34 -14.55 -22.07
C ILE A 642 1.67 -14.54 -21.35
N ASP A 643 2.66 -15.25 -21.90
CA ASP A 643 4.05 -15.24 -21.45
C ASP A 643 4.67 -13.85 -21.62
N LYS A 644 5.26 -13.28 -20.56
CA LYS A 644 5.83 -11.93 -20.60
C LYS A 644 7.16 -11.85 -21.36
N ASP A 645 7.91 -12.93 -21.45
CA ASP A 645 9.23 -12.96 -22.09
C ASP A 645 9.14 -13.14 -23.61
N SER A 646 8.21 -13.97 -24.07
CA SER A 646 8.00 -14.37 -25.46
C SER A 646 6.72 -13.82 -26.08
N GLY A 647 5.88 -13.13 -25.31
CA GLY A 647 4.59 -12.57 -25.74
C GLY A 647 3.58 -13.60 -26.28
N GLN A 648 3.87 -14.90 -26.22
CA GLN A 648 2.99 -15.94 -26.76
C GLN A 648 1.93 -16.35 -25.72
N PRO A 649 0.71 -16.71 -26.16
CA PRO A 649 -0.30 -17.23 -25.26
C PRO A 649 0.09 -18.65 -24.83
N ARG A 650 0.19 -18.87 -23.52
CA ARG A 650 0.47 -20.16 -22.88
C ARG A 650 -0.79 -21.02 -22.75
N SER A 651 -1.90 -20.39 -22.36
CA SER A 651 -3.17 -21.06 -22.16
C SER A 651 -4.35 -20.14 -22.48
N ARG A 652 -5.50 -20.77 -22.78
CA ARG A 652 -6.77 -20.11 -23.11
C ARG A 652 -7.92 -20.77 -22.37
N VAL A 653 -8.79 -19.96 -21.78
CA VAL A 653 -10.10 -20.40 -21.27
C VAL A 653 -11.21 -19.67 -22.01
N ASP A 654 -12.16 -20.43 -22.57
CA ASP A 654 -13.38 -19.87 -23.13
C ASP A 654 -14.37 -19.53 -22.00
N LEU A 655 -14.79 -18.27 -21.91
CA LEU A 655 -15.72 -17.77 -20.89
C LEU A 655 -17.19 -17.93 -21.30
N GLY A 656 -17.45 -18.68 -22.36
CA GLY A 656 -18.78 -18.91 -22.92
C GLY A 656 -19.33 -17.71 -23.69
N LYS A 657 -20.65 -17.79 -23.94
CA LYS A 657 -21.42 -16.81 -24.74
C LYS A 657 -22.13 -15.75 -23.89
N GLU A 658 -22.04 -15.86 -22.56
CA GLU A 658 -22.66 -14.90 -21.65
C GLU A 658 -22.04 -13.51 -21.84
N ARG A 659 -22.90 -12.48 -21.83
CA ARG A 659 -22.48 -11.07 -21.92
C ARG A 659 -21.57 -10.71 -20.75
N GLU A 660 -21.93 -11.13 -19.55
CA GLU A 660 -21.19 -10.87 -18.32
C GLU A 660 -20.93 -12.20 -17.61
N PRO A 661 -19.92 -12.97 -18.04
CA PRO A 661 -19.61 -14.24 -17.40
C PRO A 661 -19.16 -13.99 -15.95
N VAL A 662 -19.58 -14.88 -15.05
CA VAL A 662 -19.18 -14.83 -13.65
C VAL A 662 -17.92 -15.68 -13.48
N TYR A 663 -16.78 -15.01 -13.26
CA TYR A 663 -15.47 -15.66 -13.14
C TYR A 663 -14.58 -14.95 -12.12
N ALA A 664 -13.53 -15.64 -11.69
CA ALA A 664 -12.44 -15.10 -10.89
C ALA A 664 -11.11 -15.73 -11.32
N VAL A 665 -10.03 -14.98 -11.18
CA VAL A 665 -8.67 -15.43 -11.51
C VAL A 665 -7.82 -15.34 -10.25
N ASP A 666 -7.00 -16.37 -10.03
CA ASP A 666 -5.95 -16.40 -9.03
C ASP A 666 -4.61 -16.52 -9.75
N ASP A 667 -3.90 -15.41 -9.86
CA ASP A 667 -2.62 -15.35 -10.55
C ASP A 667 -1.45 -15.89 -9.72
N VAL A 668 -1.65 -16.06 -8.40
CA VAL A 668 -0.68 -16.70 -7.50
C VAL A 668 -0.78 -18.22 -7.60
N ALA A 669 -2.01 -18.76 -7.68
CA ALA A 669 -2.24 -20.19 -7.88
C ALA A 669 -2.27 -20.61 -9.36
N ASN A 670 -2.28 -19.64 -10.27
CA ASN A 670 -2.40 -19.84 -11.71
C ASN A 670 -3.70 -20.62 -12.09
N MET A 671 -4.82 -20.15 -11.55
CA MET A 671 -6.13 -20.79 -11.70
C MET A 671 -7.19 -19.78 -12.17
N LEU A 672 -8.15 -20.25 -12.94
CA LEU A 672 -9.37 -19.52 -13.28
C LEU A 672 -10.59 -20.32 -12.82
N PHE A 673 -11.55 -19.63 -12.21
CA PHE A 673 -12.82 -20.21 -11.78
C PHE A 673 -13.94 -19.58 -12.59
N LEU A 674 -14.82 -20.37 -13.20
CA LEU A 674 -15.86 -19.90 -14.11
C LEU A 674 -17.20 -20.56 -13.78
N ARG A 675 -18.26 -19.76 -13.65
CA ARG A 675 -19.62 -20.26 -13.69
C ARG A 675 -19.97 -20.69 -15.11
N THR A 676 -20.23 -21.98 -15.31
CA THR A 676 -20.59 -22.53 -16.64
C THR A 676 -22.09 -22.81 -16.79
N ALA A 677 -22.81 -22.91 -15.68
CA ALA A 677 -24.27 -23.01 -15.63
C ALA A 677 -24.78 -22.49 -14.27
N SER A 678 -26.11 -22.39 -14.12
CA SER A 678 -26.77 -22.17 -12.82
C SER A 678 -26.20 -23.11 -11.75
N GLY A 679 -25.67 -22.55 -10.67
CA GLY A 679 -25.03 -23.29 -9.57
C GLY A 679 -23.79 -24.12 -9.93
N THR A 680 -23.27 -24.06 -11.16
CA THR A 680 -22.13 -24.90 -11.59
C THR A 680 -20.87 -24.05 -11.78
N LEU A 681 -19.81 -24.39 -11.06
CA LEU A 681 -18.50 -23.74 -11.07
C LEU A 681 -17.44 -24.70 -11.60
N VAL A 682 -16.58 -24.23 -12.50
CA VAL A 682 -15.48 -25.01 -13.07
C VAL A 682 -14.16 -24.30 -12.78
N GLY A 683 -13.17 -25.04 -12.28
CA GLY A 683 -11.81 -24.56 -12.09
C GLY A 683 -10.90 -25.03 -13.22
N TYR A 684 -10.12 -24.11 -13.80
CA TYR A 684 -9.14 -24.35 -14.85
C TYR A 684 -7.75 -24.04 -14.32
N ARG A 685 -6.80 -24.95 -14.57
CA ARG A 685 -5.37 -24.69 -14.33
C ARG A 685 -4.76 -24.07 -15.58
N LEU A 686 -4.04 -22.97 -15.40
CA LEU A 686 -3.56 -22.13 -16.50
C LEU A 686 -2.10 -22.43 -16.85
#